data_AF-A0A931RPH1-F1
#
_entry.id   AF-A0A931RPH1-F1
#
_cell.length_a   1.000
_cell.length_b   1.000
_cell.length_c   1.000
_cell.angle_alpha   90.00
_cell.angle_beta   90.00
_cell.angle_gamma   90.00
#
_symmetry.space_group_name_H-M   'P 1'
#
loop_
_entity.id
_entity.type
_entity.pdbx_description
1 polymer ?
#
loop_
_entity_poly.entity_id
_entity_poly.type
_entity_poly.pdbx_seq_one_letter_code
_entity_poly.pdbx_strand_id
1 'polypeptide(L)'
;MQHKPYLGLIMALALALASPALAQDEATTEEAAVDAAVQEAAAEEAVDAVIEEVGLSPEALEDEVVTEQDLEAETPGRFHFLTKIKRTVQRTITRDPIKKAEYRIEEAHEELLRAKKLVEENPDDEGAQERAQEALGDFERNIEKVKDQAADIKEKKADQAGAFLEKIADFQIKQQKMLDNLEEKLPEQAFAKVQEARQRSIANQSQVMAQVAENQQQIAERFSAAFEKQRGSEFRDFKNIEMMEQMSEFIPDEMKTAIEQAKTEARARFETQIQSLSGDARNQGFKRYVENISGDPVSQMRALDNIKSQADLPDEFFASMEAAKEKTINKFEERFRRFADPANREAFLNEFSNGSPENLRAMQQIQENVPPEIKQEIERKETQSIQRFKERFVDDPDAQSRAGKFQELAKKMRENPDPATFAAIQQIEQNLPPEQRAFVEGLKQEAQAGFQEQFRQDQGTFLKRIQSFDPNAIQQLQQFGGDAPAEFQGIISQAVNGQIDFTRQRLQQFDDPARFERFKQQIDQNAGIRQQIEARYADFGSQLQNKGQEIEGIKQQIEQGFSQRIEQERQMRTEQGLPDFSQEELTNIKERFFLRPQLGIEQGVADQFRQVQEQQVQREFQNQFREQAVQQGLQGDQLNNFLKQQGISEDEQRSFEQGPPQGGQQFREFQNVPSDIQQKLQEQFQNREQDLKQQIQRQGAVPQEILQRVQQQQQFQQFREQNQGQNNREQGGQPNEARTENSGRAIENQRQESGRSLEQLREDLKQNSPSGTKINEQPFEDAKRAVERQAEFLKQQQENQRESQKQEQQFQPPSQNSFQPPRTEQQQQPQSFTQPQEFKQPENSGPSFNSGPSSGGSGSFSPPPSGGNFSSGGGGGNTPPPPPPSGGGSSSGPGPSSGGGTPPPPPPQ
;
A
#
# COMPACT_ATOMS: atom_id res chain seq x y z
N MET A 1 -29.39 16.90 -25.85
CA MET A 1 -29.54 16.40 -24.47
C MET A 1 -30.11 15.01 -24.55
N GLN A 2 -29.39 13.97 -24.09
CA GLN A 2 -29.94 12.78 -23.41
C GLN A 2 -28.81 11.77 -23.07
N HIS A 3 -28.96 11.11 -21.92
CA HIS A 3 -28.32 9.90 -21.37
C HIS A 3 -26.82 9.58 -21.65
N LYS A 4 -26.04 9.53 -20.55
CA LYS A 4 -24.94 8.57 -20.29
C LYS A 4 -25.32 7.77 -19.03
N PRO A 5 -25.19 6.44 -18.97
CA PRO A 5 -25.67 5.63 -17.84
C PRO A 5 -24.55 5.18 -16.87
N TYR A 6 -23.68 6.09 -16.41
CA TYR A 6 -22.53 5.76 -15.54
C TYR A 6 -22.42 6.61 -14.26
N LEU A 7 -23.44 7.42 -13.94
CA LEU A 7 -23.45 8.29 -12.75
C LEU A 7 -24.40 7.80 -11.63
N GLY A 8 -25.00 6.62 -11.79
CA GLY A 8 -26.02 6.10 -10.87
C GLY A 8 -25.43 5.44 -9.62
N LEU A 9 -24.48 4.52 -9.78
CA LEU A 9 -24.00 3.63 -8.72
C LEU A 9 -23.40 4.41 -7.53
N ILE A 10 -22.45 5.31 -7.80
CA ILE A 10 -21.79 6.14 -6.79
C ILE A 10 -22.79 7.06 -6.05
N MET A 11 -23.84 7.52 -6.74
CA MET A 11 -24.87 8.37 -6.13
C MET A 11 -25.88 7.57 -5.29
N ALA A 12 -26.08 6.28 -5.57
CA ALA A 12 -26.90 5.39 -4.75
C ALA A 12 -26.23 5.12 -3.38
N LEU A 13 -24.92 4.83 -3.38
CA LEU A 13 -24.14 4.60 -2.16
C LEU A 13 -24.22 5.81 -1.20
N ALA A 14 -24.15 7.02 -1.75
CA ALA A 14 -24.25 8.28 -1.00
C ALA A 14 -25.67 8.65 -0.52
N LEU A 15 -26.72 7.95 -1.01
CA LEU A 15 -28.10 8.08 -0.50
C LEU A 15 -28.43 7.00 0.53
N ALA A 16 -27.94 5.77 0.34
CA ALA A 16 -28.27 4.63 1.19
C ALA A 16 -27.72 4.77 2.64
N LEU A 17 -26.59 5.47 2.81
CA LEU A 17 -25.96 5.68 4.12
C LEU A 17 -26.55 6.85 4.93
N ALA A 18 -27.61 7.51 4.45
CA ALA A 18 -28.22 8.68 5.08
C ALA A 18 -29.35 8.34 6.06
N SER A 19 -29.06 7.61 7.14
CA SER A 19 -30.05 7.21 8.15
C SER A 19 -30.79 8.43 8.77
N PRO A 20 -32.14 8.48 8.76
CA PRO A 20 -32.87 9.58 9.36
C PRO A 20 -32.86 9.50 10.90
N ALA A 21 -31.99 10.27 11.53
CA ALA A 21 -31.88 10.38 12.99
C ALA A 21 -33.09 11.13 13.61
N LEU A 22 -34.25 10.47 13.66
CA LEU A 22 -35.49 10.98 14.25
C LEU A 22 -35.85 10.25 15.54
N ALA A 23 -35.50 10.85 16.67
CA ALA A 23 -35.95 10.40 17.98
C ALA A 23 -37.37 10.92 18.28
N GLN A 24 -38.38 10.08 18.06
CA GLN A 24 -39.75 10.31 18.54
C GLN A 24 -40.45 8.99 18.87
N ASP A 25 -41.09 8.92 20.04
CA ASP A 25 -42.01 7.83 20.39
C ASP A 25 -43.28 7.92 19.52
N GLU A 26 -43.55 6.92 18.69
CA GLU A 26 -44.81 6.14 18.69
C GLU A 26 -44.85 5.09 17.54
N ALA A 27 -45.30 3.87 17.87
CA ALA A 27 -45.84 2.85 16.97
C ALA A 27 -45.20 2.69 15.56
N THR A 28 -44.06 2.01 15.47
CA THR A 28 -43.52 1.50 14.19
C THR A 28 -44.54 0.57 13.52
N THR A 29 -45.02 0.95 12.32
CA THR A 29 -45.82 0.06 11.48
C THR A 29 -44.92 -0.97 10.78
N GLU A 30 -45.46 -2.16 10.49
CA GLU A 30 -44.72 -3.22 9.78
C GLU A 30 -44.18 -2.73 8.42
N GLU A 31 -44.94 -1.86 7.75
CA GLU A 31 -44.59 -1.20 6.48
C GLU A 31 -43.27 -0.39 6.60
N ALA A 32 -43.08 0.39 7.66
CA ALA A 32 -41.85 1.15 7.89
C ALA A 32 -40.64 0.28 8.23
N ALA A 33 -40.87 -0.89 8.87
CA ALA A 33 -39.81 -1.86 9.13
C ALA A 33 -39.38 -2.60 7.85
N VAL A 34 -40.31 -2.86 6.93
CA VAL A 34 -40.01 -3.43 5.60
C VAL A 34 -39.24 -2.43 4.75
N ASP A 35 -39.67 -1.17 4.67
CA ASP A 35 -38.95 -0.13 3.90
C ASP A 35 -37.51 0.08 4.41
N ALA A 36 -37.30 0.06 5.74
CA ALA A 36 -35.97 0.14 6.33
C ALA A 36 -35.09 -1.06 5.96
N ALA A 37 -35.61 -2.29 6.09
CA ALA A 37 -34.87 -3.51 5.73
C ALA A 37 -34.57 -3.60 4.22
N VAL A 38 -35.43 -3.05 3.36
CA VAL A 38 -35.19 -2.95 1.91
C VAL A 38 -34.10 -1.92 1.60
N GLN A 39 -34.02 -0.80 2.33
CA GLN A 39 -32.93 0.16 2.19
C GLN A 39 -31.59 -0.38 2.71
N GLU A 40 -31.60 -1.11 3.83
CA GLU A 40 -30.42 -1.75 4.40
C GLU A 40 -29.86 -2.83 3.45
N ALA A 41 -30.70 -3.74 2.95
CA ALA A 41 -30.29 -4.74 1.96
C ALA A 41 -29.81 -4.14 0.62
N ALA A 42 -30.40 -3.02 0.19
CA ALA A 42 -29.94 -2.29 -1.01
C ALA A 42 -28.62 -1.52 -0.77
N ALA A 43 -28.31 -1.16 0.48
CA ALA A 43 -27.01 -0.62 0.85
C ALA A 43 -25.95 -1.73 0.81
N GLU A 44 -26.24 -2.92 1.35
CA GLU A 44 -25.37 -4.09 1.29
C GLU A 44 -25.11 -4.54 -0.17
N GLU A 45 -26.14 -4.71 -1.01
CA GLU A 45 -25.98 -5.10 -2.42
C GLU A 45 -25.16 -4.05 -3.23
N ALA A 46 -25.26 -2.76 -2.88
CA ALA A 46 -24.45 -1.70 -3.48
C ALA A 46 -23.00 -1.65 -2.97
N VAL A 47 -22.76 -2.04 -1.71
CA VAL A 47 -21.41 -2.15 -1.13
C VAL A 47 -20.69 -3.38 -1.71
N ASP A 48 -21.34 -4.54 -1.77
CA ASP A 48 -20.78 -5.76 -2.36
C ASP A 48 -20.44 -5.55 -3.85
N ALA A 49 -21.32 -4.91 -4.63
CA ALA A 49 -21.03 -4.60 -6.03
C ALA A 49 -19.82 -3.67 -6.24
N VAL A 50 -19.57 -2.72 -5.30
CA VAL A 50 -18.39 -1.83 -5.35
C VAL A 50 -17.13 -2.55 -4.85
N ILE A 51 -17.25 -3.48 -3.90
CA ILE A 51 -16.17 -4.38 -3.47
C ILE A 51 -15.74 -5.27 -4.65
N GLU A 52 -16.69 -5.84 -5.40
CA GLU A 52 -16.41 -6.63 -6.61
C GLU A 52 -15.81 -5.79 -7.75
N GLU A 53 -16.25 -4.54 -7.97
CA GLU A 53 -15.74 -3.68 -9.05
C GLU A 53 -14.33 -3.11 -8.76
N VAL A 54 -14.05 -2.74 -7.50
CA VAL A 54 -12.79 -2.06 -7.12
C VAL A 54 -11.75 -3.04 -6.54
N GLY A 55 -12.17 -4.24 -6.11
CA GLY A 55 -11.30 -5.27 -5.52
C GLY A 55 -10.83 -4.98 -4.09
N LEU A 56 -11.29 -3.88 -3.48
CA LEU A 56 -10.98 -3.52 -2.10
C LEU A 56 -11.78 -4.40 -1.13
N SER A 57 -11.18 -4.79 -0.02
CA SER A 57 -11.94 -5.40 1.08
C SER A 57 -12.90 -4.36 1.70
N PRO A 58 -14.08 -4.77 2.22
CA PRO A 58 -15.06 -3.84 2.80
C PRO A 58 -14.44 -2.90 3.83
N GLU A 59 -13.54 -3.44 4.66
CA GLU A 59 -12.85 -2.73 5.73
C GLU A 59 -11.92 -1.64 5.15
N ALA A 60 -11.25 -1.90 4.03
CA ALA A 60 -10.40 -0.91 3.34
C ALA A 60 -11.24 0.16 2.63
N LEU A 61 -12.36 -0.23 2.01
CA LEU A 61 -13.29 0.69 1.34
C LEU A 61 -13.87 1.70 2.34
N GLU A 62 -14.30 1.26 3.53
CA GLU A 62 -14.81 2.15 4.58
C GLU A 62 -13.78 3.18 5.08
N ASP A 63 -12.50 2.82 5.10
CA ASP A 63 -11.43 3.73 5.52
C ASP A 63 -10.97 4.70 4.43
N GLU A 64 -11.19 4.38 3.17
CA GLU A 64 -10.76 5.19 2.02
C GLU A 64 -11.80 6.18 1.48
N VAL A 65 -13.08 5.82 1.53
CA VAL A 65 -14.14 6.56 0.82
C VAL A 65 -14.45 7.87 1.53
N VAL A 66 -13.65 8.89 1.20
CA VAL A 66 -13.98 10.30 1.45
C VAL A 66 -14.95 10.78 0.37
N THR A 67 -16.15 11.17 0.78
CA THR A 67 -17.20 11.68 -0.09
C THR A 67 -17.15 13.20 -0.24
N GLU A 68 -17.91 13.75 -1.20
CA GLU A 68 -18.16 15.20 -1.31
C GLU A 68 -18.77 15.79 -0.03
N GLN A 69 -19.57 15.00 0.71
CA GLN A 69 -20.21 15.41 1.95
C GLN A 69 -19.18 15.57 3.08
N ASP A 70 -18.24 14.63 3.20
CA ASP A 70 -17.16 14.65 4.22
C ASP A 70 -16.25 15.87 4.09
N LEU A 71 -16.09 16.39 2.87
CA LEU A 71 -15.22 17.49 2.52
C LEU A 71 -15.88 18.87 2.64
N GLU A 72 -17.17 18.95 2.96
CA GLU A 72 -17.99 20.17 2.85
C GLU A 72 -17.94 20.81 1.44
N ALA A 73 -17.73 20.03 0.37
CA ALA A 73 -17.41 20.54 -0.97
C ALA A 73 -18.07 19.76 -2.13
N GLU A 74 -18.78 20.49 -3.00
CA GLU A 74 -19.40 19.94 -4.22
C GLU A 74 -18.35 19.73 -5.34
N THR A 75 -18.44 18.63 -6.09
CA THR A 75 -17.65 18.42 -7.32
C THR A 75 -17.91 19.54 -8.34
N PRO A 76 -16.87 20.26 -8.82
CA PRO A 76 -17.07 21.44 -9.66
C PRO A 76 -17.67 21.10 -11.04
N GLY A 77 -18.92 21.52 -11.23
CA GLY A 77 -19.65 21.36 -12.49
C GLY A 77 -19.13 22.24 -13.65
N ARG A 78 -19.71 22.09 -14.84
CA ARG A 78 -19.30 22.76 -16.10
C ARG A 78 -19.23 24.31 -16.05
N PHE A 79 -19.80 24.93 -15.02
CA PHE A 79 -19.78 26.37 -14.81
C PHE A 79 -18.85 26.82 -13.66
N HIS A 80 -17.85 26.01 -13.30
CA HIS A 80 -16.87 26.26 -12.23
C HIS A 80 -16.24 27.68 -12.24
N PHE A 81 -16.06 28.29 -13.41
CA PHE A 81 -15.57 29.67 -13.50
C PHE A 81 -16.50 30.69 -12.79
N LEU A 82 -17.81 30.45 -12.77
CA LEU A 82 -18.77 31.30 -12.05
C LEU A 82 -18.69 31.11 -10.53
N THR A 83 -18.44 29.88 -10.05
CA THR A 83 -18.26 29.64 -8.60
C THR A 83 -16.92 30.21 -8.13
N LYS A 84 -15.82 30.07 -8.90
CA LYS A 84 -14.55 30.79 -8.63
C LYS A 84 -14.74 32.30 -8.54
N ILE A 85 -15.50 32.92 -9.44
CA ILE A 85 -15.80 34.37 -9.39
C ILE A 85 -16.61 34.72 -8.13
N LYS A 86 -17.70 33.99 -7.85
CA LYS A 86 -18.55 34.18 -6.65
C LYS A 86 -17.72 34.07 -5.36
N ARG A 87 -16.92 33.00 -5.23
CA ARG A 87 -16.01 32.74 -4.11
C ARG A 87 -14.96 33.82 -3.97
N THR A 88 -14.36 34.29 -5.08
CA THR A 88 -13.40 35.41 -5.07
C THR A 88 -14.01 36.70 -4.52
N VAL A 89 -15.24 37.04 -4.92
CA VAL A 89 -15.96 38.21 -4.39
C VAL A 89 -16.27 38.04 -2.90
N GLN A 90 -16.80 36.89 -2.49
CA GLN A 90 -17.07 36.58 -1.08
C GLN A 90 -15.79 36.69 -0.23
N ARG A 91 -14.69 36.04 -0.66
CA ARG A 91 -13.39 36.03 0.03
C ARG A 91 -12.70 37.41 0.09
N THR A 92 -13.04 38.32 -0.82
CA THR A 92 -12.57 39.72 -0.79
C THR A 92 -13.37 40.59 0.20
N ILE A 93 -14.63 40.23 0.47
CA ILE A 93 -15.52 40.93 1.41
C ILE A 93 -15.35 40.39 2.84
N THR A 94 -15.03 39.11 2.99
CA THR A 94 -14.81 38.43 4.29
C THR A 94 -13.57 38.98 5.00
N ARG A 95 -13.80 39.70 6.10
CA ARG A 95 -12.75 40.26 6.99
C ARG A 95 -12.36 39.34 8.16
N ASP A 96 -13.10 38.25 8.34
CA ASP A 96 -12.86 37.27 9.40
C ASP A 96 -11.75 36.28 8.94
N PRO A 97 -10.59 36.21 9.61
CA PRO A 97 -9.47 35.41 9.12
C PRO A 97 -9.76 33.91 9.18
N ILE A 98 -10.58 33.44 10.13
CA ILE A 98 -10.99 32.02 10.19
C ILE A 98 -11.84 31.68 8.98
N LYS A 99 -12.92 32.43 8.72
CA LYS A 99 -13.80 32.17 7.56
C LYS A 99 -13.08 32.31 6.23
N LYS A 100 -12.09 33.20 6.15
CA LYS A 100 -11.26 33.40 4.96
C LYS A 100 -10.22 32.27 4.78
N ALA A 101 -9.87 31.54 5.84
CA ALA A 101 -9.15 30.27 5.77
C ALA A 101 -10.09 29.10 5.42
N GLU A 102 -11.28 29.00 6.01
CA GLU A 102 -12.30 28.00 5.62
C GLU A 102 -12.62 28.08 4.11
N TYR A 103 -12.92 29.28 3.60
CA TYR A 103 -13.12 29.55 2.16
C TYR A 103 -11.87 29.32 1.28
N ARG A 104 -10.71 28.96 1.83
CA ARG A 104 -9.53 28.47 1.08
C ARG A 104 -9.43 26.95 1.13
N ILE A 105 -9.85 26.32 2.21
CA ILE A 105 -9.83 24.87 2.34
C ILE A 105 -10.99 24.25 1.54
N GLU A 106 -12.18 24.85 1.58
CA GLU A 106 -13.29 24.54 0.66
C GLU A 106 -12.89 24.67 -0.82
N GLU A 107 -12.00 25.61 -1.15
CA GLU A 107 -11.49 25.82 -2.51
C GLU A 107 -10.37 24.83 -2.86
N ALA A 108 -9.61 24.37 -1.87
CA ALA A 108 -8.65 23.29 -2.05
C ALA A 108 -9.36 21.95 -2.25
N HIS A 109 -10.42 21.66 -1.50
CA HIS A 109 -11.23 20.45 -1.63
C HIS A 109 -11.92 20.37 -3.01
N GLU A 110 -12.51 21.46 -3.51
CA GLU A 110 -13.08 21.51 -4.87
C GLU A 110 -12.04 21.14 -5.95
N GLU A 111 -10.80 21.60 -5.82
CA GLU A 111 -9.74 21.32 -6.80
C GLU A 111 -9.15 19.91 -6.64
N LEU A 112 -9.11 19.36 -5.42
CA LEU A 112 -8.69 17.98 -5.18
C LEU A 112 -9.74 16.98 -5.68
N LEU A 113 -11.04 17.28 -5.49
CA LEU A 113 -12.16 16.56 -6.12
C LEU A 113 -12.12 16.67 -7.65
N ARG A 114 -11.81 17.86 -8.19
CA ARG A 114 -11.60 18.08 -9.63
C ARG A 114 -10.44 17.24 -10.17
N ALA A 115 -9.32 17.16 -9.46
CA ALA A 115 -8.19 16.31 -9.84
C ALA A 115 -8.61 14.84 -9.87
N LYS A 116 -9.20 14.32 -8.79
CA LYS A 116 -9.74 12.95 -8.71
C LYS A 116 -10.68 12.65 -9.89
N LYS A 117 -11.64 13.54 -10.15
CA LYS A 117 -12.62 13.37 -11.23
C LYS A 117 -12.01 13.38 -12.63
N LEU A 118 -11.05 14.26 -12.91
CA LEU A 118 -10.41 14.33 -14.23
C LEU A 118 -9.69 13.01 -14.56
N VAL A 119 -9.07 12.41 -13.54
CA VAL A 119 -8.33 11.14 -13.59
C VAL A 119 -9.29 9.96 -13.72
N GLU A 120 -10.32 9.88 -12.87
CA GLU A 120 -11.30 8.79 -12.90
C GLU A 120 -12.19 8.83 -14.18
N GLU A 121 -12.49 10.01 -14.75
CA GLU A 121 -13.24 10.10 -16.02
C GLU A 121 -12.39 9.85 -17.28
N ASN A 122 -11.07 10.14 -17.27
CA ASN A 122 -10.21 10.09 -18.47
C ASN A 122 -8.72 9.79 -18.12
N PRO A 123 -8.37 8.59 -17.61
CA PRO A 123 -7.02 8.31 -17.10
C PRO A 123 -5.93 8.46 -18.18
N ASP A 124 -6.23 8.09 -19.43
CA ASP A 124 -5.28 8.10 -20.56
C ASP A 124 -5.27 9.43 -21.36
N ASP A 125 -6.10 10.43 -21.02
CA ASP A 125 -6.09 11.73 -21.71
C ASP A 125 -4.99 12.64 -21.13
N GLU A 126 -3.90 12.84 -21.88
CA GLU A 126 -2.81 13.78 -21.51
C GLU A 126 -3.37 15.16 -21.09
N GLY A 127 -4.42 15.63 -21.77
CA GLY A 127 -5.07 16.90 -21.44
C GLY A 127 -5.83 16.87 -20.11
N ALA A 128 -6.37 15.72 -19.68
CA ALA A 128 -6.99 15.55 -18.36
C ALA A 128 -5.93 15.44 -17.27
N GLN A 129 -4.82 14.75 -17.55
CA GLN A 129 -3.66 14.67 -16.67
C GLN A 129 -3.07 16.06 -16.40
N GLU A 130 -2.83 16.88 -17.44
CA GLU A 130 -2.38 18.28 -17.28
C GLU A 130 -3.37 19.10 -16.43
N ARG A 131 -4.68 18.98 -16.70
CA ARG A 131 -5.73 19.67 -15.93
C ARG A 131 -5.84 19.18 -14.47
N ALA A 132 -5.48 17.92 -14.19
CA ALA A 132 -5.42 17.38 -12.84
C ALA A 132 -4.18 17.90 -12.09
N GLN A 133 -3.02 17.99 -12.77
CA GLN A 133 -1.82 18.63 -12.22
C GLN A 133 -2.03 20.14 -11.97
N GLU A 134 -2.76 20.85 -12.84
CA GLU A 134 -3.18 22.24 -12.62
C GLU A 134 -4.03 22.36 -11.34
N ALA A 135 -5.00 21.46 -11.17
CA ALA A 135 -5.90 21.45 -10.01
C ALA A 135 -5.15 21.12 -8.70
N LEU A 136 -4.21 20.17 -8.71
CA LEU A 136 -3.30 19.91 -7.58
C LEU A 136 -2.44 21.14 -7.25
N GLY A 137 -1.95 21.85 -8.26
CA GLY A 137 -1.24 23.13 -8.07
C GLY A 137 -2.12 24.25 -7.52
N ASP A 138 -3.43 24.30 -7.85
CA ASP A 138 -4.39 25.23 -7.24
C ASP A 138 -4.74 24.83 -5.79
N PHE A 139 -4.86 23.52 -5.50
CA PHE A 139 -4.99 22.97 -4.15
C PHE A 139 -3.82 23.41 -3.26
N GLU A 140 -2.57 23.12 -3.64
CA GLU A 140 -1.36 23.54 -2.92
C GLU A 140 -1.37 25.05 -2.65
N ARG A 141 -1.60 25.84 -3.70
CA ARG A 141 -1.63 27.30 -3.62
C ARG A 141 -2.72 27.79 -2.67
N ASN A 142 -3.79 27.04 -2.42
CA ASN A 142 -4.83 27.46 -1.49
C ASN A 142 -4.55 27.05 -0.05
N ILE A 143 -3.94 25.89 0.19
CA ILE A 143 -3.43 25.49 1.52
C ILE A 143 -2.29 26.42 1.99
N GLU A 144 -1.38 26.83 1.11
CA GLU A 144 -0.36 27.85 1.43
C GLU A 144 -1.00 29.17 1.91
N LYS A 145 -2.09 29.61 1.28
CA LYS A 145 -2.83 30.81 1.71
C LYS A 145 -3.62 30.61 3.01
N VAL A 146 -3.68 29.41 3.59
CA VAL A 146 -4.17 29.16 4.96
C VAL A 146 -3.04 29.39 5.96
N LYS A 147 -1.82 28.91 5.67
CA LYS A 147 -0.59 29.24 6.43
C LYS A 147 -0.40 30.74 6.57
N ASP A 148 -0.54 31.49 5.48
CA ASP A 148 -0.44 32.97 5.48
C ASP A 148 -1.45 33.67 6.42
N GLN A 149 -2.50 32.99 6.86
CA GLN A 149 -3.55 33.52 7.74
C GLN A 149 -3.44 33.01 9.19
N ALA A 150 -2.56 32.05 9.48
CA ALA A 150 -2.45 31.42 10.80
C ALA A 150 -2.09 32.42 11.92
N ALA A 151 -1.14 33.32 11.68
CA ALA A 151 -0.79 34.40 12.61
C ALA A 151 -1.97 35.37 12.86
N ASP A 152 -2.73 35.69 11.80
CA ASP A 152 -3.92 36.54 11.87
C ASP A 152 -5.04 35.89 12.71
N ILE A 153 -5.20 34.56 12.61
CA ILE A 153 -6.13 33.78 13.43
C ILE A 153 -5.68 33.79 14.90
N LYS A 154 -4.39 33.54 15.19
CA LYS A 154 -3.86 33.55 16.56
C LYS A 154 -4.04 34.90 17.25
N GLU A 155 -3.74 36.00 16.56
CA GLU A 155 -3.85 37.36 17.12
C GLU A 155 -5.31 37.80 17.31
N LYS A 156 -6.17 37.60 16.30
CA LYS A 156 -7.48 38.25 16.23
C LYS A 156 -8.65 37.37 16.66
N LYS A 157 -8.44 36.06 16.79
CA LYS A 157 -9.49 35.03 17.00
C LYS A 157 -9.04 33.89 17.94
N ALA A 158 -8.24 34.19 18.96
CA ALA A 158 -7.78 33.21 19.94
C ALA A 158 -8.91 32.39 20.60
N ASP A 159 -10.11 32.98 20.78
CA ASP A 159 -11.30 32.33 21.31
C ASP A 159 -11.89 31.23 20.39
N GLN A 160 -11.59 31.30 19.09
CA GLN A 160 -12.08 30.39 18.05
C GLN A 160 -10.96 29.52 17.45
N ALA A 161 -9.70 29.77 17.84
CA ALA A 161 -8.51 29.04 17.40
C ALA A 161 -8.60 27.52 17.64
N GLY A 162 -9.11 27.09 18.79
CA GLY A 162 -9.24 25.66 19.12
C GLY A 162 -10.17 24.88 18.20
N ALA A 163 -11.31 25.47 17.82
CA ALA A 163 -12.25 24.86 16.88
C ALA A 163 -11.71 24.87 15.44
N PHE A 164 -10.97 25.92 15.07
CA PHE A 164 -10.29 25.99 13.78
C PHE A 164 -9.19 24.90 13.66
N LEU A 165 -8.35 24.72 14.68
CA LEU A 165 -7.33 23.65 14.73
C LEU A 165 -7.91 22.26 14.52
N GLU A 166 -9.04 21.96 15.18
CA GLU A 166 -9.75 20.69 15.04
C GLU A 166 -10.23 20.47 13.60
N LYS A 167 -10.75 21.52 12.97
CA LYS A 167 -11.17 21.51 11.56
C LYS A 167 -9.98 21.36 10.61
N ILE A 168 -8.81 21.93 10.90
CA ILE A 168 -7.58 21.66 10.12
C ILE A 168 -7.14 20.19 10.26
N ALA A 169 -7.19 19.60 11.46
CA ALA A 169 -6.78 18.22 11.67
C ALA A 169 -7.67 17.23 10.89
N ASP A 170 -9.00 17.34 10.98
CA ASP A 170 -9.93 16.51 10.21
C ASP A 170 -9.75 16.69 8.69
N PHE A 171 -9.61 17.93 8.23
CA PHE A 171 -9.36 18.22 6.82
C PHE A 171 -8.02 17.69 6.32
N GLN A 172 -6.95 17.73 7.12
CA GLN A 172 -5.65 17.15 6.78
C GLN A 172 -5.76 15.63 6.57
N ILE A 173 -6.49 14.93 7.46
CA ILE A 173 -6.71 13.47 7.35
C ILE A 173 -7.53 13.14 6.08
N LYS A 174 -8.61 13.88 5.81
CA LYS A 174 -9.47 13.68 4.62
C LYS A 174 -8.74 13.97 3.31
N GLN A 175 -7.91 15.01 3.26
CA GLN A 175 -7.07 15.32 2.09
C GLN A 175 -6.07 14.20 1.84
N GLN A 176 -5.46 13.63 2.89
CA GLN A 176 -4.50 12.54 2.77
C GLN A 176 -5.16 11.27 2.22
N LYS A 177 -6.32 10.86 2.74
CA LYS A 177 -7.11 9.75 2.17
C LYS A 177 -7.37 9.95 0.67
N MET A 178 -7.76 11.16 0.24
CA MET A 178 -7.97 11.46 -1.18
C MET A 178 -6.68 11.50 -2.01
N LEU A 179 -5.57 12.00 -1.46
CA LEU A 179 -4.27 12.03 -2.14
C LEU A 179 -3.69 10.61 -2.30
N ASP A 180 -3.86 9.74 -1.31
CA ASP A 180 -3.49 8.32 -1.38
C ASP A 180 -4.31 7.58 -2.45
N ASN A 181 -5.63 7.80 -2.48
CA ASN A 181 -6.53 7.30 -3.53
C ASN A 181 -6.13 7.79 -4.94
N LEU A 182 -5.76 9.06 -5.06
CA LEU A 182 -5.29 9.67 -6.30
C LEU A 182 -3.97 9.06 -6.75
N GLU A 183 -2.99 8.98 -5.85
CA GLU A 183 -1.64 8.45 -6.13
C GLU A 183 -1.69 7.04 -6.71
N GLU A 184 -2.59 6.19 -6.20
CA GLU A 184 -2.74 4.82 -6.67
C GLU A 184 -3.51 4.71 -8.00
N LYS A 185 -4.44 5.62 -8.28
CA LYS A 185 -5.20 5.65 -9.55
C LYS A 185 -4.51 6.42 -10.67
N LEU A 186 -3.54 7.27 -10.36
CA LEU A 186 -2.91 8.18 -11.32
C LEU A 186 -1.94 7.48 -12.29
N PRO A 187 -1.90 7.90 -13.57
CA PRO A 187 -0.77 7.57 -14.45
C PRO A 187 0.52 8.16 -13.89
N GLU A 188 1.62 7.44 -14.14
CA GLU A 188 2.98 7.74 -13.66
C GLU A 188 3.37 9.22 -13.74
N GLN A 189 3.07 9.89 -14.85
CA GLN A 189 3.46 11.28 -15.12
C GLN A 189 2.95 12.29 -14.08
N ALA A 190 1.89 11.95 -13.34
CA ALA A 190 1.28 12.78 -12.30
C ALA A 190 1.61 12.33 -10.87
N PHE A 191 2.25 11.17 -10.68
CA PHE A 191 2.64 10.63 -9.38
C PHE A 191 3.47 11.64 -8.57
N ALA A 192 4.54 12.16 -9.18
CA ALA A 192 5.41 13.15 -8.54
C ALA A 192 4.68 14.43 -8.13
N LYS A 193 3.57 14.79 -8.80
CA LYS A 193 2.75 15.95 -8.46
C LYS A 193 1.81 15.71 -7.28
N VAL A 194 1.28 14.49 -7.11
CA VAL A 194 0.53 14.14 -5.90
C VAL A 194 1.45 14.00 -4.69
N GLN A 195 2.64 13.43 -4.84
CA GLN A 195 3.67 13.44 -3.80
C GLN A 195 4.03 14.87 -3.38
N GLU A 196 4.36 15.75 -4.33
CA GLU A 196 4.65 17.16 -4.04
C GLU A 196 3.47 17.86 -3.34
N ALA A 197 2.23 17.65 -3.80
CA ALA A 197 1.04 18.21 -3.18
C ALA A 197 0.79 17.67 -1.76
N ARG A 198 0.99 16.36 -1.52
CA ARG A 198 0.87 15.70 -0.21
C ARG A 198 1.85 16.31 0.80
N GLN A 199 3.14 16.32 0.44
CA GLN A 199 4.22 16.81 1.30
C GLN A 199 4.04 18.30 1.61
N ARG A 200 3.70 19.12 0.60
CA ARG A 200 3.41 20.55 0.78
C ARG A 200 2.15 20.79 1.61
N SER A 201 1.11 19.97 1.51
CA SER A 201 -0.08 20.13 2.35
C SER A 201 0.25 19.91 3.82
N ILE A 202 0.95 18.80 4.16
CA ILE A 202 1.40 18.50 5.54
C ILE A 202 2.28 19.64 6.08
N ALA A 203 3.28 20.09 5.32
CA ALA A 203 4.20 21.14 5.77
C ALA A 203 3.47 22.47 6.03
N ASN A 204 2.53 22.86 5.15
CA ASN A 204 1.74 24.08 5.35
C ASN A 204 0.73 23.95 6.51
N GLN A 205 0.04 22.82 6.64
CA GLN A 205 -1.00 22.60 7.67
C GLN A 205 -0.38 22.42 9.06
N SER A 206 0.74 21.72 9.17
CA SER A 206 1.49 21.64 10.41
C SER A 206 2.01 23.01 10.85
N GLN A 207 2.50 23.83 9.92
CA GLN A 207 2.87 25.22 10.22
C GLN A 207 1.64 26.06 10.67
N VAL A 208 0.44 25.85 10.10
CA VAL A 208 -0.80 26.46 10.61
C VAL A 208 -1.05 26.04 12.06
N MET A 209 -0.93 24.74 12.37
CA MET A 209 -1.17 24.24 13.72
C MET A 209 -0.16 24.77 14.74
N ALA A 210 1.14 24.71 14.44
CA ALA A 210 2.20 25.27 15.28
C ALA A 210 2.02 26.77 15.53
N GLN A 211 1.56 27.53 14.51
CA GLN A 211 1.31 28.96 14.67
C GLN A 211 0.01 29.29 15.41
N VAL A 212 -1.06 28.52 15.25
CA VAL A 212 -2.35 28.80 15.90
C VAL A 212 -2.41 28.26 17.34
N ALA A 213 -1.93 27.05 17.61
CA ALA A 213 -2.01 26.40 18.92
C ALA A 213 -1.25 27.13 20.04
N GLU A 214 -1.71 26.98 21.27
CA GLU A 214 -1.04 27.55 22.45
C GLU A 214 0.11 26.66 22.94
N ASN A 215 0.07 25.35 22.66
CA ASN A 215 1.04 24.35 23.08
C ASN A 215 0.93 23.06 22.25
N GLN A 216 1.89 22.14 22.46
CA GLN A 216 1.97 20.83 21.78
C GLN A 216 0.80 19.89 22.13
N GLN A 217 0.34 19.89 23.38
CA GLN A 217 -0.73 19.01 23.85
C GLN A 217 -2.05 19.28 23.10
N GLN A 218 -2.38 20.55 22.82
CA GLN A 218 -3.54 20.90 21.99
C GLN A 218 -3.48 20.31 20.58
N ILE A 219 -2.29 20.16 20.00
CA ILE A 219 -2.11 19.58 18.67
C ILE A 219 -2.40 18.08 18.70
N ALA A 220 -1.85 17.36 19.70
CA ALA A 220 -2.15 15.95 19.93
C ALA A 220 -3.67 15.73 20.12
N GLU A 221 -4.29 16.52 21.01
CA GLU A 221 -5.73 16.47 21.29
C GLU A 221 -6.59 16.68 20.03
N ARG A 222 -6.21 17.60 19.12
CA ARG A 222 -6.98 17.81 17.87
C ARG A 222 -6.78 16.71 16.85
N PHE A 223 -5.59 16.12 16.74
CA PHE A 223 -5.40 14.94 15.90
C PHE A 223 -6.17 13.75 16.44
N SER A 224 -6.02 13.39 17.72
CA SER A 224 -6.76 12.28 18.33
C SER A 224 -8.28 12.47 18.22
N ALA A 225 -8.81 13.66 18.51
CA ALA A 225 -10.23 13.95 18.37
C ALA A 225 -10.73 13.92 16.92
N ALA A 226 -9.90 14.29 15.93
CA ALA A 226 -10.25 14.18 14.52
C ALA A 226 -10.25 12.72 14.05
N PHE A 227 -9.21 11.94 14.41
CA PHE A 227 -9.11 10.51 14.12
C PHE A 227 -10.26 9.69 14.73
N GLU A 228 -10.66 9.98 15.97
CA GLU A 228 -11.78 9.28 16.63
C GLU A 228 -13.13 9.55 15.96
N LYS A 229 -13.33 10.77 15.43
CA LYS A 229 -14.55 11.21 14.74
C LYS A 229 -14.68 10.68 13.32
N GLN A 230 -13.60 10.21 12.69
CA GLN A 230 -13.65 9.67 11.34
C GLN A 230 -14.47 8.37 11.32
N ARG A 231 -15.47 8.28 10.43
CA ARG A 231 -15.98 6.95 10.03
C ARG A 231 -14.82 6.14 9.46
N GLY A 232 -14.84 4.85 9.75
CA GLY A 232 -13.84 3.91 9.33
C GLY A 232 -14.10 2.53 9.92
N SER A 233 -13.31 1.56 9.48
CA SER A 233 -13.44 0.15 9.85
C SER A 233 -12.92 -0.15 11.26
N GLU A 234 -13.03 -1.41 11.67
CA GLU A 234 -12.32 -1.98 12.83
C GLU A 234 -10.77 -1.87 12.73
N PHE A 235 -10.22 -1.58 11.56
CA PHE A 235 -8.78 -1.38 11.36
C PHE A 235 -8.39 0.10 11.18
N ARG A 236 -9.33 1.05 11.22
CA ARG A 236 -9.10 2.49 10.94
C ARG A 236 -7.91 3.12 11.66
N ASP A 237 -7.65 2.71 12.91
CA ASP A 237 -6.52 3.23 13.68
C ASP A 237 -5.14 2.80 13.14
N PHE A 238 -5.05 1.73 12.33
CA PHE A 238 -3.86 1.44 11.52
C PHE A 238 -3.59 2.56 10.51
N LYS A 239 -4.61 2.96 9.74
CA LYS A 239 -4.48 4.01 8.73
C LYS A 239 -4.23 5.38 9.37
N ASN A 240 -4.77 5.61 10.57
CA ASN A 240 -4.44 6.79 11.39
C ASN A 240 -2.94 6.81 11.77
N ILE A 241 -2.37 5.67 12.17
CA ILE A 241 -0.93 5.54 12.46
C ILE A 241 -0.08 5.73 11.20
N GLU A 242 -0.46 5.12 10.06
CA GLU A 242 0.23 5.31 8.78
C GLU A 242 0.35 6.80 8.40
N MET A 243 -0.76 7.54 8.47
CA MET A 243 -0.74 8.97 8.19
C MET A 243 0.10 9.76 9.19
N MET A 244 0.11 9.37 10.47
CA MET A 244 0.96 10.04 11.45
C MET A 244 2.45 9.75 11.26
N GLU A 245 2.84 8.57 10.75
CA GLU A 245 4.21 8.32 10.30
C GLU A 245 4.57 9.21 9.10
N GLN A 246 3.71 9.30 8.07
CA GLN A 246 3.89 10.26 6.96
C GLN A 246 4.02 11.71 7.47
N MET A 247 3.17 12.12 8.43
CA MET A 247 3.22 13.48 8.98
C MET A 247 4.52 13.75 9.74
N SER A 248 5.07 12.76 10.46
CA SER A 248 6.27 12.90 11.29
C SER A 248 7.51 13.40 10.52
N GLU A 249 7.54 13.21 9.21
CA GLU A 249 8.57 13.69 8.28
C GLU A 249 8.55 15.22 8.09
N PHE A 250 7.36 15.77 7.81
CA PHE A 250 7.19 17.12 7.28
C PHE A 250 6.68 18.13 8.33
N ILE A 251 6.38 17.67 9.55
CA ILE A 251 6.10 18.54 10.70
C ILE A 251 7.39 19.14 11.29
N PRO A 252 7.34 20.36 11.86
CA PRO A 252 8.43 20.91 12.69
C PRO A 252 8.82 19.97 13.84
N ASP A 253 10.08 20.02 14.28
CA ASP A 253 10.57 19.19 15.39
C ASP A 253 9.77 19.45 16.68
N GLU A 254 9.28 20.67 16.88
CA GLU A 254 8.42 21.04 18.02
C GLU A 254 7.03 20.38 17.98
N MET A 255 6.59 19.79 16.87
CA MET A 255 5.33 19.06 16.78
C MET A 255 5.49 17.53 16.94
N LYS A 256 6.72 17.00 16.86
CA LYS A 256 6.94 15.54 16.82
C LYS A 256 6.45 14.83 18.08
N THR A 257 6.70 15.39 19.26
CA THR A 257 6.15 14.87 20.53
C THR A 257 4.63 14.74 20.52
N ALA A 258 3.91 15.68 19.89
CA ALA A 258 2.44 15.65 19.82
C ALA A 258 1.92 14.55 18.88
N ILE A 259 2.62 14.30 17.78
CA ILE A 259 2.29 13.22 16.85
C ILE A 259 2.69 11.85 17.39
N GLU A 260 3.82 11.72 18.09
CA GLU A 260 4.18 10.48 18.80
C GLU A 260 3.17 10.12 19.91
N GLN A 261 2.61 11.13 20.59
CA GLN A 261 1.52 10.93 21.54
C GLN A 261 0.23 10.48 20.84
N ALA A 262 -0.20 11.15 19.76
CA ALA A 262 -1.38 10.76 19.00
C ALA A 262 -1.22 9.34 18.36
N LYS A 263 -0.03 8.95 17.90
CA LYS A 263 0.30 7.57 17.49
C LYS A 263 0.15 6.58 18.64
N THR A 264 0.61 6.94 19.83
CA THR A 264 0.48 6.10 21.03
C THR A 264 -0.99 5.89 21.43
N GLU A 265 -1.79 6.95 21.36
CA GLU A 265 -3.24 6.90 21.63
C GLU A 265 -3.98 6.07 20.57
N ALA A 266 -3.68 6.26 19.28
CA ALA A 266 -4.25 5.44 18.19
C ALA A 266 -3.84 3.96 18.28
N ARG A 267 -2.59 3.66 18.63
CA ARG A 267 -2.11 2.28 18.81
C ARG A 267 -2.81 1.58 19.98
N ALA A 268 -3.11 2.28 21.08
CA ALA A 268 -3.88 1.73 22.18
C ALA A 268 -5.33 1.42 21.79
N ARG A 269 -5.97 2.26 20.95
CA ARG A 269 -7.30 1.96 20.37
C ARG A 269 -7.24 0.77 19.42
N PHE A 270 -6.25 0.73 18.51
CA PHE A 270 -6.03 -0.39 17.60
C PHE A 270 -5.82 -1.72 18.36
N GLU A 271 -4.96 -1.75 19.37
CA GLU A 271 -4.75 -2.93 20.22
C GLU A 271 -6.05 -3.40 20.87
N THR A 272 -6.81 -2.50 21.49
CA THR A 272 -8.10 -2.79 22.12
C THR A 272 -9.09 -3.41 21.12
N GLN A 273 -9.15 -2.83 19.92
CA GLN A 273 -10.03 -3.30 18.84
C GLN A 273 -9.60 -4.69 18.34
N ILE A 274 -8.31 -4.89 18.05
CA ILE A 274 -7.73 -6.18 17.63
C ILE A 274 -7.92 -7.28 18.68
N GLN A 275 -7.77 -6.98 19.98
CA GLN A 275 -8.06 -7.92 21.07
C GLN A 275 -9.55 -8.32 21.13
N SER A 276 -10.46 -7.42 20.75
CA SER A 276 -11.91 -7.68 20.73
C SER A 276 -12.39 -8.59 19.58
N LEU A 277 -11.65 -8.62 18.45
CA LEU A 277 -12.00 -9.39 17.27
C LEU A 277 -11.82 -10.90 17.46
N SER A 278 -12.57 -11.70 16.70
CA SER A 278 -12.37 -13.17 16.63
C SER A 278 -11.05 -13.49 15.91
N GLY A 279 -10.48 -14.67 16.16
CA GLY A 279 -9.17 -15.03 15.60
C GLY A 279 -9.09 -14.95 14.07
N ASP A 280 -10.13 -15.36 13.35
CA ASP A 280 -10.15 -15.30 11.88
C ASP A 280 -10.39 -13.88 11.35
N ALA A 281 -11.29 -13.11 11.97
CA ALA A 281 -11.51 -11.70 11.61
C ALA A 281 -10.25 -10.86 11.87
N ARG A 282 -9.65 -11.02 13.07
CA ARG A 282 -8.35 -10.43 13.43
C ARG A 282 -7.28 -10.74 12.40
N ASN A 283 -7.05 -12.02 12.10
CA ASN A 283 -5.89 -12.43 11.31
C ASN A 283 -6.09 -12.25 9.80
N GLN A 284 -7.21 -12.71 9.24
CA GLN A 284 -7.47 -12.65 7.79
C GLN A 284 -8.11 -11.32 7.37
N GLY A 285 -8.96 -10.71 8.21
CA GLY A 285 -9.48 -9.37 7.98
C GLY A 285 -8.34 -8.35 7.88
N PHE A 286 -7.47 -8.28 8.88
CA PHE A 286 -6.32 -7.35 8.86
C PHE A 286 -5.36 -7.62 7.68
N LYS A 287 -5.12 -8.89 7.32
CA LYS A 287 -4.30 -9.23 6.14
C LYS A 287 -4.92 -8.68 4.85
N ARG A 288 -6.22 -8.91 4.62
CA ARG A 288 -6.95 -8.40 3.44
C ARG A 288 -7.04 -6.87 3.46
N TYR A 289 -7.20 -6.27 4.62
CA TYR A 289 -7.21 -4.83 4.82
C TYR A 289 -5.88 -4.20 4.40
N VAL A 290 -4.75 -4.65 4.94
CA VAL A 290 -3.42 -4.11 4.55
C VAL A 290 -3.07 -4.46 3.10
N GLU A 291 -3.55 -5.58 2.57
CA GLU A 291 -3.44 -5.92 1.15
C GLU A 291 -4.22 -4.94 0.23
N ASN A 292 -5.31 -4.34 0.69
CA ASN A 292 -6.14 -3.47 -0.15
C ASN A 292 -5.95 -1.97 0.12
N ILE A 293 -5.68 -1.55 1.36
CA ILE A 293 -5.57 -0.15 1.75
C ILE A 293 -4.46 0.61 0.99
N SER A 294 -4.86 1.59 0.19
CA SER A 294 -3.99 2.56 -0.49
C SER A 294 -3.18 3.38 0.52
N GLY A 295 -2.12 4.03 0.04
CA GLY A 295 -1.17 4.76 0.88
C GLY A 295 0.24 4.66 0.32
N ASP A 296 1.20 5.07 1.13
CA ASP A 296 2.62 4.84 0.86
C ASP A 296 3.09 3.53 1.51
N PRO A 297 3.62 2.55 0.76
CA PRO A 297 4.14 1.31 1.31
C PRO A 297 5.26 1.48 2.35
N VAL A 298 6.09 2.53 2.26
CA VAL A 298 7.16 2.76 3.26
C VAL A 298 6.56 3.19 4.60
N SER A 299 5.50 4.00 4.58
CA SER A 299 4.73 4.42 5.74
C SER A 299 3.88 3.31 6.33
N GLN A 300 3.31 2.43 5.50
CA GLN A 300 2.63 1.21 5.95
C GLN A 300 3.61 0.26 6.66
N MET A 301 4.83 0.11 6.14
CA MET A 301 5.88 -0.68 6.81
C MET A 301 6.23 -0.11 8.19
N ARG A 302 6.39 1.23 8.29
CA ARG A 302 6.65 1.92 9.57
C ARG A 302 5.49 1.78 10.56
N ALA A 303 4.24 1.88 10.10
CA ALA A 303 3.07 1.67 10.95
C ALA A 303 3.00 0.22 11.50
N LEU A 304 3.28 -0.78 10.67
CA LEU A 304 3.36 -2.19 11.08
C LEU A 304 4.48 -2.41 12.10
N ASP A 305 5.66 -1.80 11.92
CA ASP A 305 6.77 -1.85 12.88
C ASP A 305 6.46 -1.14 14.21
N ASN A 306 5.80 0.02 14.16
CA ASN A 306 5.39 0.79 15.33
C ASN A 306 4.41 -0.01 16.20
N ILE A 307 3.38 -0.59 15.57
CA ILE A 307 2.39 -1.45 16.21
C ILE A 307 3.06 -2.71 16.78
N LYS A 308 3.87 -3.43 15.96
CA LYS A 308 4.50 -4.70 16.34
C LYS A 308 5.50 -4.59 17.48
N SER A 309 6.14 -3.43 17.66
CA SER A 309 7.13 -3.21 18.73
C SER A 309 6.50 -2.85 20.08
N GLN A 310 5.38 -2.12 20.10
CA GLN A 310 4.88 -1.44 21.31
C GLN A 310 3.46 -1.82 21.77
N ALA A 311 2.76 -2.75 21.10
CA ALA A 311 1.42 -3.19 21.49
C ALA A 311 1.39 -4.60 22.11
N ASP A 312 0.50 -4.82 23.10
CA ASP A 312 0.25 -6.13 23.73
C ASP A 312 -0.75 -6.95 22.89
N LEU A 313 -0.24 -7.44 21.76
CA LEU A 313 -1.04 -8.13 20.75
C LEU A 313 -1.04 -9.65 20.96
N PRO A 314 -2.15 -10.34 20.63
CA PRO A 314 -2.22 -11.80 20.68
C PRO A 314 -1.08 -12.48 19.92
N ASP A 315 -0.54 -13.54 20.52
CA ASP A 315 0.63 -14.30 20.03
C ASP A 315 0.51 -14.74 18.55
N GLU A 316 -0.69 -15.08 18.08
CA GLU A 316 -0.95 -15.48 16.70
C GLU A 316 -0.96 -14.31 15.71
N PHE A 317 -1.22 -13.09 16.17
CA PHE A 317 -1.35 -11.90 15.33
C PHE A 317 0.00 -11.35 14.85
N PHE A 318 1.11 -11.67 15.53
CA PHE A 318 2.46 -11.32 15.05
C PHE A 318 2.78 -11.94 13.69
N ALA A 319 2.32 -13.17 13.42
CA ALA A 319 2.43 -13.80 12.10
C ALA A 319 1.57 -13.08 11.05
N SER A 320 0.38 -12.60 11.43
CA SER A 320 -0.51 -11.81 10.56
C SER A 320 0.06 -10.43 10.23
N MET A 321 0.76 -9.79 11.16
CA MET A 321 1.47 -8.52 10.90
C MET A 321 2.69 -8.71 9.98
N GLU A 322 3.47 -9.77 10.13
CA GLU A 322 4.54 -10.06 9.16
C GLU A 322 3.96 -10.43 7.77
N ALA A 323 2.83 -11.15 7.71
CA ALA A 323 2.08 -11.36 6.47
C ALA A 323 1.58 -10.05 5.83
N ALA A 324 1.13 -9.10 6.64
CA ALA A 324 0.74 -7.76 6.20
C ALA A 324 1.95 -6.97 5.67
N LYS A 325 3.10 -6.98 6.37
CA LYS A 325 4.37 -6.40 5.88
C LYS A 325 4.77 -6.98 4.55
N GLU A 326 4.61 -8.29 4.38
CA GLU A 326 4.87 -8.94 3.11
C GLU A 326 3.98 -8.35 2.02
N LYS A 327 2.66 -8.24 2.23
CA LYS A 327 1.75 -7.61 1.23
C LYS A 327 2.14 -6.15 0.95
N THR A 328 2.57 -5.38 1.95
CA THR A 328 3.15 -4.04 1.77
C THR A 328 4.41 -4.04 0.89
N ILE A 329 5.31 -5.02 1.02
CA ILE A 329 6.48 -5.17 0.14
C ILE A 329 6.07 -5.50 -1.31
N ASN A 330 4.98 -6.25 -1.53
CA ASN A 330 4.44 -6.43 -2.90
C ASN A 330 3.89 -5.12 -3.47
N LYS A 331 3.18 -4.31 -2.67
CA LYS A 331 2.73 -2.97 -3.11
C LYS A 331 3.92 -2.09 -3.51
N PHE A 332 4.99 -2.11 -2.73
CA PHE A 332 6.23 -1.42 -3.08
C PHE A 332 6.82 -1.95 -4.40
N GLU A 333 6.99 -3.26 -4.54
CA GLU A 333 7.54 -3.89 -5.75
C GLU A 333 6.70 -3.59 -7.01
N GLU A 334 5.38 -3.72 -6.93
CA GLU A 334 4.48 -3.47 -8.05
C GLU A 334 4.48 -1.98 -8.44
N ARG A 335 4.31 -1.08 -7.45
CA ARG A 335 4.33 0.37 -7.69
C ARG A 335 5.68 0.83 -8.24
N PHE A 336 6.80 0.26 -7.77
CA PHE A 336 8.13 0.56 -8.31
C PHE A 336 8.28 0.12 -9.77
N ARG A 337 7.80 -1.08 -10.12
CA ARG A 337 7.82 -1.60 -11.51
C ARG A 337 6.86 -0.88 -12.45
N ARG A 338 5.79 -0.28 -11.93
CA ARG A 338 4.82 0.55 -12.68
C ARG A 338 5.43 1.85 -13.20
N PHE A 339 6.54 2.32 -12.63
CA PHE A 339 7.26 3.51 -13.07
C PHE A 339 8.32 3.20 -14.13
N ALA A 340 7.99 3.45 -15.40
CA ALA A 340 8.91 3.27 -16.51
C ALA A 340 10.06 4.29 -16.47
N ASP A 341 9.79 5.54 -16.11
CA ASP A 341 10.77 6.62 -16.02
C ASP A 341 11.60 6.51 -14.72
N PRO A 342 12.94 6.40 -14.81
CA PRO A 342 13.82 6.47 -13.65
C PRO A 342 13.60 7.70 -12.75
N ALA A 343 13.12 8.83 -13.30
CA ALA A 343 12.81 10.02 -12.50
C ALA A 343 11.63 9.81 -11.53
N ASN A 344 10.61 9.02 -11.92
CA ASN A 344 9.50 8.69 -11.04
C ASN A 344 9.87 7.58 -10.03
N ARG A 345 10.75 6.65 -10.40
CA ARG A 345 11.39 5.73 -9.44
C ARG A 345 12.22 6.48 -8.40
N GLU A 346 13.07 7.44 -8.80
CA GLU A 346 13.80 8.28 -7.85
C GLU A 346 12.86 9.14 -6.99
N ALA A 347 11.76 9.64 -7.56
CA ALA A 347 10.73 10.37 -6.82
C ALA A 347 10.00 9.49 -5.79
N PHE A 348 9.67 8.24 -6.12
CA PHE A 348 9.07 7.29 -5.18
C PHE A 348 10.04 6.90 -4.06
N LEU A 349 11.32 6.71 -4.39
CA LEU A 349 12.38 6.49 -3.39
C LEU A 349 12.68 7.74 -2.53
N ASN A 350 12.10 8.91 -2.79
CA ASN A 350 12.47 10.11 -2.03
C ASN A 350 12.03 10.09 -0.56
N GLU A 351 11.01 9.33 -0.17
CA GLU A 351 10.58 9.15 1.23
C GLU A 351 11.76 8.70 2.11
N PHE A 352 12.62 7.82 1.59
CA PHE A 352 13.81 7.36 2.32
C PHE A 352 14.87 8.45 2.56
N SER A 353 14.84 9.58 1.85
CA SER A 353 15.95 10.54 1.78
C SER A 353 16.16 11.36 3.04
N ASN A 354 15.22 11.36 3.98
CA ASN A 354 15.26 12.20 5.18
C ASN A 354 16.36 11.82 6.19
N GLY A 355 17.02 10.66 6.00
CA GLY A 355 18.03 10.12 6.90
C GLY A 355 17.49 9.77 8.30
N SER A 356 16.19 9.47 8.43
CA SER A 356 15.65 8.88 9.65
C SER A 356 16.06 7.40 9.73
N PRO A 357 16.43 6.90 10.92
CA PRO A 357 16.76 5.48 11.07
C PRO A 357 15.55 4.55 10.95
N GLU A 358 14.35 5.05 11.23
CA GLU A 358 13.07 4.41 10.89
C GLU A 358 12.97 4.13 9.38
N ASN A 359 13.40 5.08 8.53
CA ASN A 359 13.37 4.93 7.08
C ASN A 359 14.51 4.04 6.58
N LEU A 360 15.69 4.07 7.21
CA LEU A 360 16.77 3.10 6.93
C LEU A 360 16.36 1.66 7.28
N ARG A 361 15.68 1.46 8.41
CA ARG A 361 15.11 0.18 8.85
C ARG A 361 14.02 -0.32 7.90
N ALA A 362 13.09 0.55 7.49
CA ALA A 362 12.05 0.20 6.52
C ALA A 362 12.66 -0.13 5.15
N MET A 363 13.68 0.64 4.73
CA MET A 363 14.45 0.38 3.51
C MET A 363 15.09 -1.01 3.55
N GLN A 364 15.78 -1.36 4.65
CA GLN A 364 16.44 -2.66 4.80
C GLN A 364 15.46 -3.84 4.65
N GLN A 365 14.32 -3.80 5.33
CA GLN A 365 13.28 -4.84 5.22
C GLN A 365 12.74 -5.00 3.78
N ILE A 366 12.62 -3.89 3.04
CA ILE A 366 12.23 -3.91 1.63
C ILE A 366 13.39 -4.47 0.76
N GLN A 367 14.61 -3.96 0.93
CA GLN A 367 15.84 -4.33 0.20
C GLN A 367 16.24 -5.80 0.36
N GLU A 368 15.90 -6.43 1.47
CA GLU A 368 16.06 -7.88 1.71
C GLU A 368 15.10 -8.71 0.86
N ASN A 369 13.88 -8.21 0.63
CA ASN A 369 12.77 -8.98 0.08
C ASN A 369 12.41 -8.64 -1.38
N VAL A 370 12.87 -7.52 -1.96
CA VAL A 370 12.66 -7.17 -3.39
C VAL A 370 13.65 -7.86 -4.35
N PRO A 371 13.38 -7.92 -5.67
CA PRO A 371 14.31 -8.47 -6.66
C PRO A 371 15.63 -7.69 -6.78
N PRO A 372 16.70 -8.31 -7.33
CA PRO A 372 18.02 -7.69 -7.48
C PRO A 372 18.04 -6.35 -8.24
N GLU A 373 17.12 -6.16 -9.20
CA GLU A 373 17.05 -4.92 -10.00
C GLU A 373 16.63 -3.74 -9.10
N ILE A 374 15.55 -3.91 -8.34
CA ILE A 374 15.00 -2.91 -7.43
C ILE A 374 15.96 -2.67 -6.26
N LYS A 375 16.55 -3.76 -5.73
CA LYS A 375 17.56 -3.72 -4.68
C LYS A 375 18.73 -2.78 -5.02
N GLN A 376 19.25 -2.81 -6.24
CA GLN A 376 20.33 -1.93 -6.69
C GLN A 376 19.93 -0.45 -6.82
N GLU A 377 18.64 -0.14 -7.01
CA GLU A 377 18.16 1.25 -6.98
C GLU A 377 17.95 1.73 -5.54
N ILE A 378 17.46 0.84 -4.66
CA ILE A 378 17.38 1.09 -3.22
C ILE A 378 18.77 1.34 -2.60
N GLU A 379 19.79 0.53 -2.91
CA GLU A 379 21.17 0.68 -2.38
C GLU A 379 21.81 2.05 -2.71
N ARG A 380 21.46 2.63 -3.87
CA ARG A 380 21.87 3.99 -4.22
C ARG A 380 21.18 5.03 -3.33
N LYS A 381 19.91 4.79 -2.97
CA LYS A 381 19.17 5.64 -2.05
C LYS A 381 19.64 5.46 -0.60
N GLU A 382 19.94 4.23 -0.17
CA GLU A 382 20.57 3.90 1.11
C GLU A 382 21.80 4.78 1.36
N THR A 383 22.67 4.87 0.35
CA THR A 383 23.87 5.72 0.38
C THR A 383 23.54 7.20 0.56
N GLN A 384 22.49 7.71 -0.09
CA GLN A 384 21.99 9.08 0.09
C GLN A 384 21.42 9.27 1.51
N SER A 385 20.58 8.35 1.99
CA SER A 385 19.93 8.38 3.30
C SER A 385 20.94 8.33 4.45
N ILE A 386 21.99 7.50 4.35
CA ILE A 386 23.08 7.43 5.32
C ILE A 386 23.93 8.72 5.27
N GLN A 387 24.13 9.33 4.10
CA GLN A 387 24.80 10.63 4.02
C GLN A 387 23.95 11.75 4.66
N ARG A 388 22.63 11.74 4.49
CA ARG A 388 21.70 12.65 5.17
C ARG A 388 21.64 12.41 6.68
N PHE A 389 21.76 11.16 7.12
CA PHE A 389 21.92 10.81 8.53
C PHE A 389 23.20 11.44 9.13
N LYS A 390 24.35 11.35 8.45
CA LYS A 390 25.60 12.01 8.89
C LYS A 390 25.41 13.52 9.04
N GLU A 391 24.87 14.17 8.02
CA GLU A 391 24.59 15.61 8.00
C GLU A 391 23.66 16.02 9.16
N ARG A 392 22.64 15.21 9.48
CA ARG A 392 21.64 15.51 10.51
C ARG A 392 22.13 15.24 11.95
N PHE A 393 22.91 14.19 12.18
CA PHE A 393 23.24 13.68 13.52
C PHE A 393 24.71 13.83 13.93
N VAL A 394 25.65 13.82 12.98
CA VAL A 394 27.09 13.73 13.27
C VAL A 394 27.83 15.03 12.93
N ASP A 395 27.57 15.58 11.73
CA ASP A 395 28.25 16.75 11.20
C ASP A 395 27.55 18.08 11.57
N ASP A 396 26.38 18.03 12.21
CA ASP A 396 25.68 19.19 12.79
C ASP A 396 26.63 19.98 13.72
N PRO A 397 26.88 21.28 13.48
CA PRO A 397 27.87 22.04 14.24
C PRO A 397 27.50 22.24 15.72
N ASP A 398 26.22 22.16 16.12
CA ASP A 398 25.82 22.32 17.52
C ASP A 398 25.90 21.01 18.31
N ALA A 399 26.74 21.02 19.35
CA ALA A 399 26.88 19.91 20.29
C ALA A 399 25.61 19.65 21.13
N GLN A 400 24.76 20.65 21.39
CA GLN A 400 23.53 20.46 22.15
C GLN A 400 22.44 19.79 21.28
N SER A 401 22.21 20.30 20.07
CA SER A 401 21.40 19.67 19.03
C SER A 401 21.80 18.20 18.81
N ARG A 402 23.09 17.92 18.54
CA ARG A 402 23.58 16.53 18.38
C ARG A 402 23.27 15.64 19.58
N ALA A 403 23.46 16.13 20.79
CA ALA A 403 23.19 15.35 22.01
C ALA A 403 21.69 15.05 22.16
N GLY A 404 20.80 16.01 21.90
CA GLY A 404 19.35 15.81 21.92
C GLY A 404 18.88 14.82 20.85
N LYS A 405 19.34 15.00 19.60
CA LYS A 405 19.06 14.08 18.48
C LYS A 405 19.58 12.67 18.73
N PHE A 406 20.77 12.53 19.32
CA PHE A 406 21.31 11.24 19.74
C PHE A 406 20.46 10.58 20.83
N GLN A 407 19.94 11.34 21.80
CA GLN A 407 19.04 10.82 22.83
C GLN A 407 17.68 10.38 22.25
N GLU A 408 17.09 11.15 21.33
CA GLU A 408 15.87 10.75 20.60
C GLU A 408 16.10 9.43 19.85
N LEU A 409 17.21 9.33 19.12
CA LEU A 409 17.57 8.14 18.35
C LEU A 409 17.85 6.93 19.24
N ALA A 410 18.67 7.10 20.28
CA ALA A 410 18.97 6.06 21.25
C ALA A 410 17.67 5.53 21.89
N LYS A 411 16.72 6.42 22.22
CA LYS A 411 15.39 6.05 22.70
C LYS A 411 14.65 5.20 21.67
N LYS A 412 14.53 5.63 20.39
CA LYS A 412 13.84 4.84 19.34
C LYS A 412 14.49 3.46 19.13
N MET A 413 15.82 3.39 19.14
CA MET A 413 16.58 2.14 19.03
C MET A 413 16.39 1.20 20.23
N ARG A 414 16.21 1.77 21.43
CA ARG A 414 15.89 1.04 22.67
C ARG A 414 14.44 0.55 22.70
N GLU A 415 13.52 1.31 22.10
CA GLU A 415 12.08 1.02 22.02
C GLU A 415 11.73 0.02 20.91
N ASN A 416 12.52 -0.07 19.84
CA ASN A 416 12.35 -1.07 18.78
C ASN A 416 13.67 -1.79 18.39
N PRO A 417 14.25 -2.60 19.31
CA PRO A 417 15.50 -3.31 19.09
C PRO A 417 15.24 -4.67 18.43
N ASP A 418 15.42 -4.75 17.11
CA ASP A 418 15.18 -5.96 16.32
C ASP A 418 16.29 -6.18 15.25
N PRO A 419 16.23 -7.28 14.46
CA PRO A 419 17.27 -7.60 13.48
C PRO A 419 17.49 -6.49 12.43
N ALA A 420 16.41 -5.86 11.92
CA ALA A 420 16.49 -4.80 10.92
C ALA A 420 17.05 -3.49 11.53
N THR A 421 16.70 -3.19 12.78
CA THR A 421 17.35 -2.14 13.58
C THR A 421 18.86 -2.39 13.69
N PHE A 422 19.29 -3.63 13.97
CA PHE A 422 20.71 -3.96 14.10
C PHE A 422 21.46 -3.87 12.75
N ALA A 423 20.83 -4.29 11.65
CA ALA A 423 21.37 -4.13 10.30
C ALA A 423 21.56 -2.64 9.94
N ALA A 424 20.55 -1.79 10.18
CA ALA A 424 20.64 -0.36 9.92
C ALA A 424 21.77 0.32 10.72
N ILE A 425 21.93 -0.03 12.00
CA ILE A 425 23.06 0.44 12.84
C ILE A 425 24.41 -0.02 12.24
N GLN A 426 24.48 -1.24 11.70
CA GLN A 426 25.69 -1.77 11.08
C GLN A 426 26.01 -1.09 9.73
N GLN A 427 25.01 -0.79 8.90
CA GLN A 427 25.16 -0.05 7.64
C GLN A 427 25.66 1.38 7.89
N ILE A 428 25.12 2.04 8.93
CA ILE A 428 25.62 3.33 9.43
C ILE A 428 27.10 3.21 9.84
N GLU A 429 27.50 2.19 10.61
CA GLU A 429 28.89 1.97 11.03
C GLU A 429 29.87 1.77 9.87
N GLN A 430 29.51 0.94 8.89
CA GLN A 430 30.36 0.62 7.74
C GLN A 430 30.65 1.85 6.89
N ASN A 431 29.67 2.76 6.77
CA ASN A 431 29.77 3.98 6.00
C ASN A 431 30.41 5.17 6.76
N LEU A 432 30.70 5.03 8.06
CA LEU A 432 31.25 6.10 8.90
C LEU A 432 32.79 6.03 9.04
N PRO A 433 33.48 7.19 9.02
CA PRO A 433 34.89 7.30 9.37
C PRO A 433 35.21 6.70 10.75
N PRO A 434 36.41 6.11 10.97
CA PRO A 434 36.76 5.47 12.23
C PRO A 434 36.53 6.34 13.48
N GLU A 435 36.83 7.62 13.39
CA GLU A 435 36.64 8.63 14.44
C GLU A 435 35.16 8.89 14.81
N GLN A 436 34.23 8.62 13.89
CA GLN A 436 32.78 8.76 14.11
C GLN A 436 32.13 7.46 14.63
N ARG A 437 32.85 6.32 14.68
CA ARG A 437 32.29 5.02 15.13
C ARG A 437 31.91 4.97 16.61
N ALA A 438 32.53 5.80 17.45
CA ALA A 438 32.19 5.88 18.89
C ALA A 438 30.73 6.31 19.12
N PHE A 439 30.14 7.09 18.20
CA PHE A 439 28.72 7.43 18.22
C PHE A 439 27.84 6.20 17.94
N VAL A 440 28.22 5.36 16.96
CA VAL A 440 27.46 4.16 16.58
C VAL A 440 27.57 3.07 17.66
N GLU A 441 28.73 2.96 18.30
CA GLU A 441 28.92 2.10 19.46
C GLU A 441 27.97 2.48 20.62
N GLY A 442 27.71 3.77 20.81
CA GLY A 442 26.65 4.24 21.72
C GLY A 442 25.25 3.78 21.31
N LEU A 443 24.92 3.83 20.01
CA LEU A 443 23.63 3.32 19.50
C LEU A 443 23.50 1.79 19.67
N LYS A 444 24.57 1.03 19.40
CA LYS A 444 24.62 -0.42 19.67
C LYS A 444 24.34 -0.72 21.15
N GLN A 445 24.97 0.01 22.06
CA GLN A 445 24.83 -0.21 23.50
C GLN A 445 23.41 0.10 24.01
N GLU A 446 22.78 1.18 23.55
CA GLU A 446 21.38 1.49 23.90
C GLU A 446 20.38 0.50 23.27
N ALA A 447 20.62 0.05 22.03
CA ALA A 447 19.83 -1.01 21.40
C ALA A 447 19.99 -2.37 22.12
N GLN A 448 21.20 -2.73 22.56
CA GLN A 448 21.45 -3.91 23.42
C GLN A 448 20.75 -3.77 24.78
N ALA A 449 20.77 -2.58 25.39
CA ALA A 449 20.10 -2.32 26.66
C ALA A 449 18.57 -2.44 26.52
N GLY A 450 17.99 -1.89 25.45
CA GLY A 450 16.57 -2.04 25.12
C GLY A 450 16.17 -3.48 24.90
N PHE A 451 16.97 -4.24 24.13
CA PHE A 451 16.72 -5.66 23.89
C PHE A 451 16.75 -6.50 25.18
N GLN A 452 17.67 -6.18 26.11
CA GLN A 452 17.68 -6.80 27.45
C GLN A 452 16.48 -6.40 28.30
N GLU A 453 16.06 -5.15 28.25
CA GLU A 453 14.93 -4.62 29.02
C GLU A 453 13.61 -5.24 28.56
N GLN A 454 13.33 -5.15 27.25
CA GLN A 454 12.16 -5.74 26.61
C GLN A 454 12.10 -7.27 26.79
N PHE A 455 13.22 -7.98 26.62
CA PHE A 455 13.24 -9.42 26.89
C PHE A 455 13.01 -9.77 28.37
N ARG A 456 13.55 -8.98 29.31
CA ARG A 456 13.33 -9.22 30.76
C ARG A 456 11.88 -8.93 31.17
N GLN A 457 11.20 -8.01 30.50
CA GLN A 457 9.77 -7.69 30.70
C GLN A 457 8.88 -8.80 30.11
N ASP A 458 8.99 -9.04 28.79
CA ASP A 458 7.95 -9.75 28.03
C ASP A 458 8.39 -11.11 27.45
N GLN A 459 9.67 -11.49 27.63
CA GLN A 459 10.26 -12.79 27.28
C GLN A 459 9.76 -13.37 25.94
N GLY A 460 8.84 -14.36 25.99
CA GLY A 460 8.35 -15.09 24.83
C GLY A 460 7.54 -14.23 23.85
N THR A 461 6.82 -13.22 24.34
CA THR A 461 6.08 -12.27 23.48
C THR A 461 7.06 -11.36 22.77
N PHE A 462 8.08 -10.84 23.47
CA PHE A 462 9.15 -10.05 22.83
C PHE A 462 9.90 -10.85 21.76
N LEU A 463 10.21 -12.14 22.00
CA LEU A 463 10.83 -13.00 20.98
C LEU A 463 9.98 -13.14 19.70
N LYS A 464 8.64 -12.97 19.77
CA LYS A 464 7.75 -12.95 18.61
C LYS A 464 7.64 -11.56 17.97
N ARG A 465 7.70 -10.48 18.75
CA ARG A 465 7.81 -9.10 18.22
C ARG A 465 9.04 -8.92 17.33
N ILE A 466 10.17 -9.55 17.67
CA ILE A 466 11.43 -9.47 16.89
C ILE A 466 11.61 -10.54 15.80
N GLN A 467 10.68 -11.51 15.66
CA GLN A 467 10.69 -12.46 14.55
C GLN A 467 10.46 -11.71 13.23
N SER A 468 11.36 -11.90 12.26
CA SER A 468 11.29 -11.27 10.93
C SER A 468 10.96 -12.33 9.88
N PHE A 469 10.32 -11.95 8.78
CA PHE A 469 10.21 -12.84 7.62
C PHE A 469 11.52 -13.07 6.86
N ASP A 470 12.51 -12.19 6.96
CA ASP A 470 13.84 -12.41 6.36
C ASP A 470 14.66 -13.50 7.12
N PRO A 471 15.27 -14.48 6.42
CA PRO A 471 16.18 -15.44 7.05
C PRO A 471 17.46 -14.81 7.60
N ASN A 472 18.01 -13.76 6.96
CA ASN A 472 19.27 -13.12 7.35
C ASN A 472 19.24 -12.47 8.74
N ALA A 473 18.05 -12.19 9.27
CA ALA A 473 17.79 -11.90 10.68
C ALA A 473 18.50 -12.87 11.65
N ILE A 474 18.63 -14.15 11.28
CA ILE A 474 19.41 -15.17 12.03
C ILE A 474 20.87 -14.73 12.17
N GLN A 475 21.47 -14.25 11.08
CA GLN A 475 22.85 -13.78 11.06
C GLN A 475 23.00 -12.38 11.67
N GLN A 476 22.03 -11.48 11.50
CA GLN A 476 22.02 -10.14 12.11
C GLN A 476 22.03 -10.24 13.64
N LEU A 477 21.15 -11.06 14.22
CA LEU A 477 21.12 -11.36 15.66
C LEU A 477 22.47 -11.92 16.15
N GLN A 478 23.10 -12.83 15.39
CA GLN A 478 24.40 -13.42 15.76
C GLN A 478 25.55 -12.43 15.71
N GLN A 479 25.61 -11.58 14.67
CA GLN A 479 26.63 -10.53 14.57
C GLN A 479 26.47 -9.53 15.73
N PHE A 480 25.24 -9.11 16.02
CA PHE A 480 24.96 -8.15 17.09
C PHE A 480 25.23 -8.70 18.51
N GLY A 481 25.08 -10.02 18.71
CA GLY A 481 25.42 -10.69 19.97
C GLY A 481 26.89 -11.08 20.14
N GLY A 482 27.74 -10.94 19.11
CA GLY A 482 29.10 -11.48 19.09
C GLY A 482 29.99 -11.00 20.23
N ASP A 483 30.17 -9.69 20.36
CA ASP A 483 31.02 -9.04 21.38
C ASP A 483 30.32 -8.79 22.72
N ALA A 484 29.05 -9.20 22.85
CA ALA A 484 28.20 -8.88 23.99
C ALA A 484 28.45 -9.81 25.21
N PRO A 485 28.06 -9.40 26.44
CA PRO A 485 28.19 -10.24 27.64
C PRO A 485 27.46 -11.58 27.53
N ALA A 486 27.99 -12.62 28.20
CA ALA A 486 27.46 -13.98 28.12
C ALA A 486 25.97 -14.13 28.50
N GLU A 487 25.44 -13.25 29.37
CA GLU A 487 23.99 -13.18 29.65
C GLU A 487 23.20 -12.80 28.39
N PHE A 488 23.65 -11.77 27.66
CA PHE A 488 23.04 -11.33 26.40
C PHE A 488 23.17 -12.37 25.30
N GLN A 489 24.31 -13.04 25.20
CA GLN A 489 24.52 -14.15 24.26
C GLN A 489 23.50 -15.28 24.49
N GLY A 490 23.08 -15.51 25.75
CA GLY A 490 22.00 -16.43 26.08
C GLY A 490 20.62 -15.98 25.58
N ILE A 491 20.33 -14.67 25.60
CA ILE A 491 19.09 -14.09 25.07
C ILE A 491 19.10 -14.12 23.53
N ILE A 492 20.18 -13.67 22.90
CA ILE A 492 20.38 -13.72 21.44
C ILE A 492 20.26 -15.16 20.93
N SER A 493 20.79 -16.14 21.66
CA SER A 493 20.61 -17.56 21.32
C SER A 493 19.14 -17.98 21.33
N GLN A 494 18.30 -17.45 22.22
CA GLN A 494 16.85 -17.72 22.22
C GLN A 494 16.15 -17.02 21.05
N ALA A 495 16.50 -15.76 20.75
CA ALA A 495 15.99 -15.04 19.59
C ALA A 495 16.31 -15.73 18.26
N VAL A 496 17.57 -16.16 18.08
CA VAL A 496 18.02 -16.96 16.92
C VAL A 496 17.21 -18.25 16.80
N ASN A 497 16.98 -18.98 17.90
CA ASN A 497 16.18 -20.20 17.86
C ASN A 497 14.70 -19.92 17.54
N GLY A 498 14.12 -18.84 18.08
CA GLY A 498 12.77 -18.39 17.71
C GLY A 498 12.66 -17.99 16.24
N GLN A 499 13.68 -17.34 15.69
CA GLN A 499 13.75 -16.98 14.27
C GLN A 499 13.89 -18.21 13.36
N ILE A 500 14.65 -19.24 13.78
CA ILE A 500 14.74 -20.53 13.07
C ILE A 500 13.38 -21.25 13.07
N ASP A 501 12.66 -21.26 14.19
CA ASP A 501 11.32 -21.87 14.30
C ASP A 501 10.31 -21.17 13.39
N PHE A 502 10.35 -19.83 13.35
CA PHE A 502 9.49 -19.02 12.48
C PHE A 502 9.84 -19.20 11.01
N THR A 503 11.12 -19.21 10.65
CA THR A 503 11.62 -19.49 9.29
C THR A 503 11.11 -20.84 8.77
N ARG A 504 11.07 -21.87 9.63
CA ARG A 504 10.49 -23.18 9.28
C ARG A 504 8.96 -23.15 9.15
N GLN A 505 8.25 -22.38 9.97
CA GLN A 505 6.80 -22.24 9.85
C GLN A 505 6.42 -21.50 8.56
N ARG A 506 7.10 -20.38 8.26
CA ARG A 506 6.91 -19.58 7.03
C ARG A 506 7.09 -20.41 5.76
N LEU A 507 8.06 -21.33 5.75
CA LEU A 507 8.29 -22.23 4.61
C LEU A 507 7.01 -22.95 4.14
N GLN A 508 6.11 -23.34 5.05
CA GLN A 508 4.85 -24.00 4.67
C GLN A 508 3.82 -23.02 4.09
N GLN A 509 3.90 -21.74 4.43
CA GLN A 509 2.91 -20.69 4.14
C GLN A 509 3.08 -20.03 2.76
N PHE A 510 4.20 -20.23 2.07
CA PHE A 510 4.39 -19.66 0.72
C PHE A 510 3.32 -20.16 -0.27
N ASP A 511 2.64 -19.21 -0.90
CA ASP A 511 1.69 -19.39 -2.00
C ASP A 511 2.23 -18.79 -3.32
N ASP A 512 3.01 -17.71 -3.22
CA ASP A 512 3.67 -17.01 -4.33
C ASP A 512 5.02 -17.65 -4.75
N PRO A 513 5.18 -18.02 -6.04
CA PRO A 513 6.43 -18.62 -6.53
C PRO A 513 7.66 -17.69 -6.55
N ALA A 514 7.49 -16.40 -6.84
CA ALA A 514 8.60 -15.44 -6.92
C ALA A 514 9.16 -15.10 -5.53
N ARG A 515 8.32 -15.15 -4.49
CA ARG A 515 8.70 -14.99 -3.08
C ARG A 515 9.36 -16.25 -2.53
N PHE A 516 8.83 -17.43 -2.87
CA PHE A 516 9.46 -18.69 -2.49
C PHE A 516 10.88 -18.82 -3.08
N GLU A 517 11.09 -18.52 -4.37
CA GLU A 517 12.43 -18.59 -4.96
C GLU A 517 13.39 -17.55 -4.37
N ARG A 518 12.93 -16.34 -4.01
CA ARG A 518 13.71 -15.36 -3.25
C ARG A 518 14.15 -15.90 -1.88
N PHE A 519 13.21 -16.44 -1.11
CA PHE A 519 13.47 -17.07 0.20
C PHE A 519 14.46 -18.23 0.09
N LYS A 520 14.23 -19.13 -0.87
CA LYS A 520 15.11 -20.26 -1.17
C LYS A 520 16.51 -19.78 -1.58
N GLN A 521 16.61 -18.72 -2.38
CA GLN A 521 17.88 -18.12 -2.78
C GLN A 521 18.64 -17.53 -1.59
N GLN A 522 17.98 -16.82 -0.67
CA GLN A 522 18.60 -16.32 0.56
C GLN A 522 19.19 -17.48 1.39
N ILE A 523 18.41 -18.56 1.58
CA ILE A 523 18.83 -19.77 2.31
C ILE A 523 20.01 -20.49 1.62
N ASP A 524 19.97 -20.66 0.29
CA ASP A 524 21.03 -21.35 -0.46
C ASP A 524 22.31 -20.51 -0.61
N GLN A 525 22.21 -19.18 -0.69
CA GLN A 525 23.37 -18.27 -0.66
C GLN A 525 24.02 -18.23 0.73
N ASN A 526 23.23 -18.30 1.80
CA ASN A 526 23.70 -18.19 3.18
C ASN A 526 23.82 -19.56 3.86
N ALA A 527 24.81 -20.34 3.41
CA ALA A 527 25.06 -21.70 3.89
C ALA A 527 25.21 -21.82 5.43
N GLY A 528 25.64 -20.75 6.12
CA GLY A 528 25.70 -20.70 7.58
C GLY A 528 24.31 -20.76 8.22
N ILE A 529 23.37 -19.94 7.73
CA ILE A 529 21.96 -19.95 8.16
C ILE A 529 21.33 -21.32 7.88
N ARG A 530 21.52 -21.84 6.66
CA ARG A 530 20.99 -23.15 6.27
C ARG A 530 21.46 -24.27 7.20
N GLN A 531 22.76 -24.32 7.51
CA GLN A 531 23.33 -25.31 8.44
C GLN A 531 22.75 -25.20 9.86
N GLN A 532 22.45 -23.99 10.34
CA GLN A 532 21.85 -23.80 11.67
C GLN A 532 20.39 -24.27 11.73
N ILE A 533 19.61 -24.00 10.67
CA ILE A 533 18.24 -24.51 10.56
C ILE A 533 18.27 -26.03 10.44
N GLU A 534 19.12 -26.60 9.57
CA GLU A 534 19.27 -28.06 9.40
C GLU A 534 19.80 -28.76 10.68
N ALA A 535 20.61 -28.09 11.50
CA ALA A 535 21.07 -28.64 12.79
C ALA A 535 19.96 -28.74 13.85
N ARG A 536 18.94 -27.87 13.78
CA ARG A 536 17.74 -27.91 14.64
C ARG A 536 16.63 -28.78 14.04
N TYR A 537 16.55 -28.82 12.71
CA TYR A 537 15.54 -29.49 11.92
C TYR A 537 16.18 -30.23 10.73
N ALA A 538 16.65 -31.46 10.98
CA ALA A 538 17.38 -32.28 9.99
C ALA A 538 16.59 -32.62 8.72
N ASP A 539 15.28 -32.38 8.70
CA ASP A 539 14.40 -32.55 7.54
C ASP A 539 14.08 -31.23 6.80
N PHE A 540 14.61 -30.07 7.24
CA PHE A 540 14.35 -28.77 6.62
C PHE A 540 14.77 -28.70 5.15
N GLY A 541 15.94 -29.23 4.79
CA GLY A 541 16.36 -29.31 3.38
C GLY A 541 15.39 -30.09 2.49
N SER A 542 14.76 -31.15 3.04
CA SER A 542 13.72 -31.92 2.37
C SER A 542 12.39 -31.18 2.32
N GLN A 543 11.99 -30.46 3.39
CA GLN A 543 10.81 -29.60 3.38
C GLN A 543 10.94 -28.49 2.33
N LEU A 544 12.13 -27.87 2.22
CA LEU A 544 12.43 -26.82 1.25
C LEU A 544 12.35 -27.35 -0.19
N GLN A 545 12.92 -28.54 -0.44
CA GLN A 545 12.81 -29.20 -1.75
C GLN A 545 11.37 -29.59 -2.10
N ASN A 546 10.60 -30.12 -1.15
CA ASN A 546 9.21 -30.50 -1.36
C ASN A 546 8.33 -29.28 -1.65
N LYS A 547 8.48 -28.19 -0.89
CA LYS A 547 7.75 -26.94 -1.13
C LYS A 547 8.11 -26.33 -2.49
N GLY A 548 9.36 -26.45 -2.95
CA GLY A 548 9.76 -26.06 -4.30
C GLY A 548 9.05 -26.85 -5.40
N GLN A 549 8.73 -28.12 -5.19
CA GLN A 549 7.93 -28.93 -6.13
C GLN A 549 6.46 -28.52 -6.14
N GLU A 550 5.89 -28.19 -4.97
CA GLU A 550 4.54 -27.65 -4.83
C GLU A 550 4.40 -26.30 -5.54
N ILE A 551 5.35 -25.39 -5.30
CA ILE A 551 5.43 -24.04 -5.89
C ILE A 551 5.65 -24.09 -7.40
N GLU A 552 6.50 -24.98 -7.91
CA GLU A 552 6.66 -25.19 -9.36
C GLU A 552 5.35 -25.73 -9.99
N GLY A 553 4.59 -26.55 -9.25
CA GLY A 553 3.24 -26.97 -9.65
C GLY A 553 2.24 -25.80 -9.74
N ILE A 554 2.21 -24.92 -8.73
CA ILE A 554 1.41 -23.69 -8.72
C ILE A 554 1.81 -22.77 -9.89
N LYS A 555 3.11 -22.57 -10.10
CA LYS A 555 3.64 -21.79 -11.23
C LYS A 555 3.22 -22.36 -12.58
N GLN A 556 3.24 -23.68 -12.76
CA GLN A 556 2.76 -24.32 -13.99
C GLN A 556 1.23 -24.18 -14.19
N GLN A 557 0.44 -24.15 -13.11
CA GLN A 557 -0.99 -23.82 -13.18
C GLN A 557 -1.22 -22.37 -13.60
N ILE A 558 -0.45 -21.41 -13.05
CA ILE A 558 -0.48 -20.00 -13.43
C ILE A 558 -0.07 -19.83 -14.91
N GLU A 559 1.00 -20.49 -15.39
CA GLU A 559 1.40 -20.44 -16.80
C GLU A 559 0.34 -21.05 -17.75
N GLN A 560 -0.37 -22.11 -17.32
CA GLN A 560 -1.47 -22.69 -18.09
C GLN A 560 -2.69 -21.77 -18.13
N GLY A 561 -3.12 -21.21 -17.00
CA GLY A 561 -4.23 -20.26 -16.93
C GLY A 561 -3.95 -18.98 -17.74
N PHE A 562 -2.72 -18.46 -17.65
CA PHE A 562 -2.23 -17.36 -18.48
C PHE A 562 -2.36 -17.69 -19.97
N SER A 563 -1.84 -18.86 -20.39
CA SER A 563 -1.86 -19.28 -21.80
C SER A 563 -3.28 -19.45 -22.34
N GLN A 564 -4.20 -19.97 -21.51
CA GLN A 564 -5.62 -20.08 -21.87
C GLN A 564 -6.29 -18.71 -22.01
N ARG A 565 -6.04 -17.77 -21.10
CA ARG A 565 -6.58 -16.40 -21.17
C ARG A 565 -6.06 -15.64 -22.39
N ILE A 566 -4.77 -15.77 -22.70
CA ILE A 566 -4.18 -15.17 -23.91
C ILE A 566 -4.79 -15.77 -25.18
N GLU A 567 -5.03 -17.08 -25.23
CA GLU A 567 -5.65 -17.73 -26.39
C GLU A 567 -7.13 -17.31 -26.57
N GLN A 568 -7.90 -17.14 -25.48
CA GLN A 568 -9.25 -16.58 -25.54
C GLN A 568 -9.26 -15.13 -26.07
N GLU A 569 -8.36 -14.28 -25.56
CA GLU A 569 -8.23 -12.89 -25.98
C GLU A 569 -7.73 -12.76 -27.43
N ARG A 570 -6.87 -13.68 -27.89
CA ARG A 570 -6.48 -13.83 -29.30
C ARG A 570 -7.66 -14.16 -30.20
N GLN A 571 -8.54 -15.05 -29.76
CA GLN A 571 -9.75 -15.40 -30.50
C GLN A 571 -10.70 -14.20 -30.59
N MET A 572 -10.94 -13.48 -29.49
CA MET A 572 -11.75 -12.25 -29.49
C MET A 572 -11.14 -11.14 -30.37
N ARG A 573 -9.82 -10.89 -30.30
CA ARG A 573 -9.13 -9.97 -31.22
C ARG A 573 -9.30 -10.39 -32.68
N THR A 574 -9.17 -11.68 -32.99
CA THR A 574 -9.34 -12.22 -34.35
C THR A 574 -10.77 -12.04 -34.86
N GLU A 575 -11.78 -12.27 -34.02
CA GLU A 575 -13.20 -12.05 -34.36
C GLU A 575 -13.53 -10.56 -34.57
N GLN A 576 -12.87 -9.67 -33.84
CA GLN A 576 -12.98 -8.21 -34.00
C GLN A 576 -12.15 -7.65 -35.17
N GLY A 577 -11.29 -8.45 -35.80
CA GLY A 577 -10.36 -8.00 -36.85
C GLY A 577 -9.17 -7.18 -36.33
N LEU A 578 -8.87 -7.26 -35.04
CA LEU A 578 -7.70 -6.66 -34.39
C LEU A 578 -6.44 -7.53 -34.59
N PRO A 579 -5.24 -6.93 -34.57
CA PRO A 579 -4.00 -7.70 -34.65
C PRO A 579 -3.76 -8.55 -33.39
N ASP A 580 -3.16 -9.74 -33.60
CA ASP A 580 -2.59 -10.55 -32.52
C ASP A 580 -1.54 -9.74 -31.72
N PHE A 581 -1.34 -10.11 -30.47
CA PHE A 581 -0.37 -9.51 -29.57
C PHE A 581 1.06 -9.56 -30.12
N SER A 582 1.74 -8.43 -30.03
CA SER A 582 3.19 -8.35 -30.10
C SER A 582 3.86 -9.13 -28.97
N GLN A 583 5.12 -9.53 -29.15
CA GLN A 583 5.91 -10.18 -28.09
C GLN A 583 6.10 -9.26 -26.88
N GLU A 584 6.12 -7.94 -27.08
CA GLU A 584 6.22 -6.93 -26.03
C GLU A 584 4.93 -6.83 -25.21
N GLU A 585 3.75 -6.81 -25.85
CA GLU A 585 2.47 -6.97 -25.15
C GLU A 585 2.44 -8.28 -24.35
N LEU A 586 2.84 -9.41 -24.94
CA LEU A 586 2.82 -10.71 -24.26
C LEU A 586 3.73 -10.74 -23.02
N THR A 587 4.94 -10.18 -23.10
CA THR A 587 5.83 -10.04 -21.93
C THR A 587 5.22 -9.13 -20.88
N ASN A 588 4.73 -7.95 -21.26
CA ASN A 588 4.14 -6.98 -20.32
C ASN A 588 2.89 -7.53 -19.63
N ILE A 589 2.04 -8.28 -20.34
CA ILE A 589 0.85 -8.93 -19.76
C ILE A 589 1.27 -10.13 -18.90
N LYS A 590 2.32 -10.89 -19.28
CA LYS A 590 2.87 -11.97 -18.46
C LYS A 590 3.41 -11.45 -17.13
N GLU A 591 4.29 -10.45 -17.15
CA GLU A 591 4.88 -9.91 -15.92
C GLU A 591 3.83 -9.36 -14.95
N ARG A 592 2.82 -8.65 -15.47
CA ARG A 592 1.66 -8.19 -14.66
C ARG A 592 0.87 -9.37 -14.06
N PHE A 593 0.62 -10.43 -14.83
CA PHE A 593 -0.10 -11.62 -14.35
C PHE A 593 0.67 -12.40 -13.29
N PHE A 594 2.01 -12.46 -13.39
CA PHE A 594 2.87 -13.10 -12.39
C PHE A 594 3.13 -12.24 -11.14
N LEU A 595 2.87 -10.92 -11.19
CA LEU A 595 2.88 -10.05 -10.01
C LEU A 595 1.58 -10.10 -9.19
N ARG A 596 0.45 -10.47 -9.82
CA ARG A 596 -0.83 -10.68 -9.14
C ARG A 596 -1.43 -12.09 -9.35
N PRO A 597 -0.76 -13.19 -8.94
CA PRO A 597 -1.27 -14.54 -9.18
C PRO A 597 -2.61 -14.85 -8.49
N GLN A 598 -2.92 -14.17 -7.38
CA GLN A 598 -4.08 -14.47 -6.53
C GLN A 598 -5.41 -14.07 -7.22
N LEU A 599 -5.38 -13.12 -8.17
CA LEU A 599 -6.49 -12.83 -9.10
C LEU A 599 -6.80 -14.02 -10.05
N GLY A 600 -5.96 -15.06 -10.08
CA GLY A 600 -6.27 -16.31 -10.78
C GLY A 600 -7.29 -17.18 -10.05
N ILE A 601 -7.39 -17.05 -8.72
CA ILE A 601 -8.37 -17.77 -7.88
C ILE A 601 -9.77 -17.14 -8.02
N GLU A 602 -9.81 -15.85 -8.38
CA GLU A 602 -11.02 -15.10 -8.74
C GLU A 602 -11.70 -15.58 -10.04
N GLN A 603 -11.30 -16.70 -10.65
CA GLN A 603 -12.19 -17.39 -11.59
C GLN A 603 -13.55 -17.73 -10.94
N GLY A 604 -13.55 -18.03 -9.63
CA GLY A 604 -14.80 -18.15 -8.86
C GLY A 604 -15.61 -16.85 -8.87
N VAL A 605 -14.96 -15.70 -8.61
CA VAL A 605 -15.60 -14.38 -8.58
C VAL A 605 -16.05 -13.94 -9.98
N ALA A 606 -15.27 -14.21 -11.03
CA ALA A 606 -15.63 -13.86 -12.42
C ALA A 606 -16.80 -14.72 -12.96
N ASP A 607 -16.88 -15.99 -12.59
CA ASP A 607 -18.04 -16.83 -12.92
C ASP A 607 -19.25 -16.51 -12.02
N GLN A 608 -19.04 -16.11 -10.75
CA GLN A 608 -20.10 -15.54 -9.89
C GLN A 608 -20.63 -14.22 -10.46
N PHE A 609 -19.76 -13.28 -10.86
CA PHE A 609 -20.12 -12.02 -11.50
C PHE A 609 -20.89 -12.24 -12.81
N ARG A 610 -20.47 -13.21 -13.65
CA ARG A 610 -21.25 -13.63 -14.82
C ARG A 610 -22.64 -14.16 -14.40
N GLN A 611 -22.70 -15.01 -13.37
CA GLN A 611 -23.96 -15.56 -12.85
C GLN A 611 -24.87 -14.49 -12.20
N VAL A 612 -24.30 -13.44 -11.60
CA VAL A 612 -25.00 -12.29 -11.02
C VAL A 612 -25.52 -11.38 -12.14
N GLN A 613 -24.73 -11.09 -13.17
CA GLN A 613 -25.21 -10.35 -14.36
C GLN A 613 -26.30 -11.13 -15.11
N GLU A 614 -26.14 -12.44 -15.30
CA GLU A 614 -27.18 -13.29 -15.89
C GLU A 614 -28.48 -13.24 -15.06
N GLN A 615 -28.38 -13.29 -13.73
CA GLN A 615 -29.53 -13.09 -12.85
C GLN A 615 -30.12 -11.68 -12.93
N GLN A 616 -29.32 -10.62 -12.94
CA GLN A 616 -29.80 -9.23 -13.02
C GLN A 616 -30.54 -9.00 -14.34
N VAL A 617 -29.96 -9.42 -15.48
CA VAL A 617 -30.62 -9.36 -16.80
C VAL A 617 -31.91 -10.19 -16.79
N GLN A 618 -31.94 -11.35 -16.14
CA GLN A 618 -33.15 -12.16 -16.00
C GLN A 618 -34.22 -11.47 -15.13
N ARG A 619 -33.84 -10.84 -14.01
CA ARG A 619 -34.73 -10.05 -13.13
C ARG A 619 -35.28 -8.81 -13.85
N GLU A 620 -34.45 -8.05 -14.56
CA GLU A 620 -34.88 -6.90 -15.37
C GLU A 620 -35.88 -7.33 -16.46
N PHE A 621 -35.59 -8.42 -17.17
CA PHE A 621 -36.48 -8.99 -18.18
C PHE A 621 -37.82 -9.42 -17.57
N GLN A 622 -37.81 -10.09 -16.40
CA GLN A 622 -39.04 -10.44 -15.68
C GLN A 622 -39.85 -9.21 -15.26
N ASN A 623 -39.18 -8.16 -14.76
CA ASN A 623 -39.83 -6.90 -14.37
C ASN A 623 -40.45 -6.17 -15.57
N GLN A 624 -39.74 -6.07 -16.70
CA GLN A 624 -40.29 -5.50 -17.94
C GLN A 624 -41.52 -6.28 -18.45
N PHE A 625 -41.52 -7.61 -18.35
CA PHE A 625 -42.70 -8.42 -18.68
C PHE A 625 -43.86 -8.19 -17.70
N ARG A 626 -43.57 -8.02 -16.40
CA ARG A 626 -44.57 -7.69 -15.38
C ARG A 626 -45.19 -6.32 -15.65
N GLU A 627 -44.38 -5.31 -15.95
CA GLU A 627 -44.86 -3.97 -16.33
C GLU A 627 -45.72 -4.01 -17.60
N GLN A 628 -45.29 -4.70 -18.66
CA GLN A 628 -46.07 -4.82 -19.89
C GLN A 628 -47.43 -5.49 -19.66
N ALA A 629 -47.48 -6.53 -18.81
CA ALA A 629 -48.73 -7.21 -18.49
C ALA A 629 -49.67 -6.34 -17.63
N VAL A 630 -49.13 -5.59 -16.68
CA VAL A 630 -49.87 -4.59 -15.87
C VAL A 630 -50.39 -3.44 -16.74
N GLN A 631 -49.59 -2.92 -17.67
CA GLN A 631 -50.00 -1.91 -18.64
C GLN A 631 -51.11 -2.40 -19.59
N GLN A 632 -51.15 -3.71 -19.88
CA GLN A 632 -52.24 -4.36 -20.63
C GLN A 632 -53.45 -4.75 -19.75
N GLY A 633 -53.39 -4.52 -18.43
CA GLY A 633 -54.47 -4.83 -17.49
C GLY A 633 -54.67 -6.33 -17.22
N LEU A 634 -53.68 -7.18 -17.55
CA LEU A 634 -53.77 -8.63 -17.44
C LEU A 634 -53.64 -9.06 -15.97
N GLN A 635 -54.62 -9.80 -15.46
CA GLN A 635 -54.65 -10.31 -14.08
C GLN A 635 -55.08 -11.78 -14.02
N GLY A 636 -54.60 -12.53 -13.01
CA GLY A 636 -54.95 -13.93 -12.78
C GLY A 636 -54.75 -14.81 -14.02
N ASP A 637 -55.79 -15.56 -14.40
CA ASP A 637 -55.77 -16.44 -15.58
C ASP A 637 -55.34 -15.73 -16.86
N GLN A 638 -55.58 -14.42 -17.01
CA GLN A 638 -55.14 -13.67 -18.20
C GLN A 638 -53.63 -13.44 -18.21
N LEU A 639 -53.04 -13.17 -17.04
CA LEU A 639 -51.59 -13.07 -16.88
C LEU A 639 -50.94 -14.44 -17.14
N ASN A 640 -51.45 -15.52 -16.54
CA ASN A 640 -50.86 -16.85 -16.70
C ASN A 640 -51.03 -17.39 -18.13
N ASN A 641 -52.15 -17.12 -18.81
CA ASN A 641 -52.26 -17.41 -20.25
C ASN A 641 -51.32 -16.56 -21.11
N PHE A 642 -51.05 -15.31 -20.75
CA PHE A 642 -50.07 -14.46 -21.46
C PHE A 642 -48.63 -14.98 -21.26
N LEU A 643 -48.19 -15.22 -20.01
CA LEU A 643 -46.87 -15.78 -19.71
C LEU A 643 -46.66 -17.13 -20.43
N LYS A 644 -47.68 -17.99 -20.42
CA LYS A 644 -47.69 -19.29 -21.12
C LYS A 644 -47.66 -19.16 -22.64
N GLN A 645 -48.30 -18.14 -23.24
CA GLN A 645 -48.17 -17.82 -24.67
C GLN A 645 -46.78 -17.28 -25.03
N GLN A 646 -46.12 -16.58 -24.11
CA GLN A 646 -44.75 -16.09 -24.28
C GLN A 646 -43.68 -17.18 -24.10
N GLY A 647 -44.07 -18.39 -23.65
CA GLY A 647 -43.23 -19.57 -23.52
C GLY A 647 -42.68 -19.83 -22.11
N ILE A 648 -43.08 -19.02 -21.12
CA ILE A 648 -42.64 -19.13 -19.72
C ILE A 648 -43.36 -20.31 -19.05
N SER A 649 -42.61 -21.17 -18.36
CA SER A 649 -43.12 -22.41 -17.74
C SER A 649 -43.97 -22.15 -16.50
N GLU A 650 -44.71 -23.17 -16.02
CA GLU A 650 -45.55 -23.04 -14.82
C GLU A 650 -44.73 -22.89 -13.52
N ASP A 651 -43.48 -23.35 -13.49
CA ASP A 651 -42.60 -23.18 -12.32
C ASP A 651 -41.92 -21.80 -12.29
N GLU A 652 -41.64 -21.22 -13.46
CA GLU A 652 -41.28 -19.79 -13.59
C GLU A 652 -42.49 -18.89 -13.26
N GLN A 653 -43.71 -19.27 -13.67
CA GLN A 653 -44.94 -18.54 -13.29
C GLN A 653 -45.16 -18.55 -11.76
N ARG A 654 -44.88 -19.67 -11.08
CA ARG A 654 -44.94 -19.73 -9.61
C ARG A 654 -43.96 -18.80 -8.91
N SER A 655 -42.77 -18.58 -9.48
CA SER A 655 -41.79 -17.63 -8.93
C SER A 655 -42.18 -16.17 -9.25
N PHE A 656 -42.86 -15.91 -10.37
CA PHE A 656 -43.56 -14.63 -10.62
C PHE A 656 -44.70 -14.36 -9.59
N GLU A 657 -45.50 -15.37 -9.25
CA GLU A 657 -46.65 -15.24 -8.34
C GLU A 657 -46.25 -15.12 -6.86
N GLN A 658 -45.18 -15.79 -6.42
CA GLN A 658 -44.76 -15.80 -5.01
C GLN A 658 -43.99 -14.54 -4.57
N GLY A 659 -43.46 -13.77 -5.52
CA GLY A 659 -42.57 -12.64 -5.22
C GLY A 659 -41.15 -13.08 -4.81
N PRO A 660 -40.26 -12.14 -4.47
CA PRO A 660 -38.89 -12.47 -4.07
C PRO A 660 -38.89 -13.23 -2.73
N PRO A 661 -38.18 -14.36 -2.61
CA PRO A 661 -38.13 -15.13 -1.37
C PRO A 661 -37.30 -14.40 -0.31
N GLN A 662 -37.86 -14.21 0.89
CA GLN A 662 -37.12 -13.72 2.05
C GLN A 662 -36.21 -14.84 2.60
N GLY A 663 -34.91 -14.73 2.35
CA GLY A 663 -33.87 -15.59 2.94
C GLY A 663 -33.21 -16.58 1.98
N GLY A 664 -31.90 -16.42 1.76
CA GLY A 664 -31.11 -17.22 0.81
C GLY A 664 -30.73 -18.63 1.30
N GLN A 665 -31.68 -19.56 1.36
CA GLN A 665 -31.40 -20.97 1.77
C GLN A 665 -31.80 -22.06 0.75
N GLN A 666 -32.15 -21.73 -0.50
CA GLN A 666 -32.53 -22.72 -1.53
C GLN A 666 -31.54 -22.88 -2.71
N PHE A 667 -30.33 -22.32 -2.62
CA PHE A 667 -29.27 -22.44 -3.64
C PHE A 667 -28.58 -23.83 -3.68
N ARG A 668 -29.34 -24.91 -3.84
CA ARG A 668 -28.81 -26.28 -4.05
C ARG A 668 -29.49 -27.12 -5.14
N GLU A 669 -30.68 -26.75 -5.63
CA GLU A 669 -31.43 -27.64 -6.54
C GLU A 669 -31.27 -27.30 -8.05
N PHE A 670 -30.80 -26.09 -8.39
CA PHE A 670 -30.63 -25.66 -9.80
C PHE A 670 -29.49 -26.35 -10.58
N GLN A 671 -28.61 -27.12 -9.93
CA GLN A 671 -27.50 -27.82 -10.62
C GLN A 671 -27.92 -29.03 -11.47
N ASN A 672 -29.21 -29.39 -11.51
CA ASN A 672 -29.72 -30.58 -12.21
C ASN A 672 -30.80 -30.27 -13.26
N VAL A 673 -30.66 -29.19 -14.05
CA VAL A 673 -31.56 -28.92 -15.19
C VAL A 673 -31.39 -30.02 -16.26
N PRO A 674 -32.44 -30.79 -16.62
CA PRO A 674 -32.35 -31.83 -17.64
C PRO A 674 -32.00 -31.29 -19.03
N SER A 675 -31.20 -32.03 -19.79
CA SER A 675 -30.70 -31.63 -21.10
C SER A 675 -31.79 -31.39 -22.15
N ASP A 676 -32.97 -31.99 -22.01
CA ASP A 676 -34.10 -31.73 -22.91
C ASP A 676 -34.73 -30.35 -22.68
N ILE A 677 -34.58 -29.74 -21.49
CA ILE A 677 -34.98 -28.35 -21.24
C ILE A 677 -34.01 -27.39 -21.94
N GLN A 678 -32.70 -27.64 -21.83
CA GLN A 678 -31.67 -26.89 -22.56
C GLN A 678 -31.91 -26.95 -24.09
N GLN A 679 -32.25 -28.14 -24.60
CA GLN A 679 -32.54 -28.35 -26.02
C GLN A 679 -33.80 -27.61 -26.49
N LYS A 680 -34.87 -27.61 -25.67
CA LYS A 680 -36.10 -26.83 -25.95
C LYS A 680 -35.87 -25.32 -25.94
N LEU A 681 -35.04 -24.81 -25.03
CA LEU A 681 -34.63 -23.39 -25.01
C LEU A 681 -33.91 -23.02 -26.32
N GLN A 682 -32.94 -23.83 -26.75
CA GLN A 682 -32.21 -23.60 -28.00
C GLN A 682 -33.13 -23.65 -29.23
N GLU A 683 -34.12 -24.55 -29.24
CA GLU A 683 -35.15 -24.64 -30.29
C GLU A 683 -36.11 -23.43 -30.27
N GLN A 684 -36.50 -22.93 -29.09
CA GLN A 684 -37.29 -21.68 -28.98
C GLN A 684 -36.53 -20.46 -29.52
N PHE A 685 -35.23 -20.33 -29.24
CA PHE A 685 -34.41 -19.24 -29.79
C PHE A 685 -34.37 -19.26 -31.32
N GLN A 686 -34.14 -20.43 -31.93
CA GLN A 686 -34.13 -20.56 -33.40
C GLN A 686 -35.51 -20.24 -34.02
N ASN A 687 -36.61 -20.65 -33.37
CA ASN A 687 -37.94 -20.33 -33.83
C ASN A 687 -38.27 -18.82 -33.72
N ARG A 688 -37.89 -18.15 -32.62
CA ARG A 688 -38.02 -16.68 -32.49
C ARG A 688 -37.18 -15.94 -33.52
N GLU A 689 -35.98 -16.41 -33.85
CA GLU A 689 -35.13 -15.82 -34.89
C GLU A 689 -35.80 -15.91 -36.28
N GLN A 690 -36.50 -17.01 -36.58
CA GLN A 690 -37.29 -17.14 -37.82
C GLN A 690 -38.55 -16.27 -37.84
N ASP A 691 -39.27 -16.14 -36.73
CA ASP A 691 -40.45 -15.25 -36.70
C ASP A 691 -40.04 -13.78 -36.81
N LEU A 692 -38.93 -13.37 -36.18
CA LEU A 692 -38.35 -12.03 -36.35
C LEU A 692 -37.99 -11.76 -37.83
N LYS A 693 -37.37 -12.72 -38.53
CA LYS A 693 -37.12 -12.64 -39.98
C LYS A 693 -38.42 -12.48 -40.80
N GLN A 694 -39.51 -13.13 -40.39
CA GLN A 694 -40.83 -12.94 -41.03
C GLN A 694 -41.46 -11.58 -40.72
N GLN A 695 -41.34 -11.06 -39.49
CA GLN A 695 -41.83 -9.73 -39.13
C GLN A 695 -41.09 -8.63 -39.92
N ILE A 696 -39.77 -8.75 -40.06
CA ILE A 696 -38.93 -7.85 -40.88
C ILE A 696 -39.36 -7.85 -42.35
N GLN A 697 -39.78 -9.01 -42.90
CA GLN A 697 -40.33 -9.08 -44.27
C GLN A 697 -41.74 -8.47 -44.41
N ARG A 698 -42.53 -8.40 -43.33
CA ARG A 698 -43.90 -7.87 -43.34
C ARG A 698 -43.96 -6.36 -43.10
N GLN A 699 -43.01 -5.78 -42.38
CA GLN A 699 -42.99 -4.36 -42.02
C GLN A 699 -41.93 -3.60 -42.84
N GLY A 700 -42.30 -3.18 -44.06
CA GLY A 700 -41.42 -2.57 -45.06
C GLY A 700 -40.94 -1.15 -44.76
N ALA A 701 -40.16 -0.96 -43.68
CA ALA A 701 -39.42 0.28 -43.38
C ALA A 701 -38.21 0.00 -42.46
N VAL A 702 -37.19 -0.71 -42.98
CA VAL A 702 -35.97 -1.05 -42.23
C VAL A 702 -34.90 0.04 -42.40
N PRO A 703 -34.28 0.57 -41.32
CA PRO A 703 -33.15 1.50 -41.42
C PRO A 703 -31.99 0.94 -42.25
N GLN A 704 -31.33 1.81 -43.05
CA GLN A 704 -30.28 1.37 -43.98
C GLN A 704 -29.09 0.68 -43.29
N GLU A 705 -28.82 0.99 -42.02
CA GLU A 705 -27.74 0.37 -41.24
C GLU A 705 -27.98 -1.13 -41.00
N ILE A 706 -29.24 -1.55 -40.82
CA ILE A 706 -29.60 -2.97 -40.67
C ILE A 706 -29.50 -3.68 -42.02
N LEU A 707 -29.93 -3.03 -43.11
CA LEU A 707 -29.73 -3.53 -44.47
C LEU A 707 -28.23 -3.68 -44.82
N GLN A 708 -27.39 -2.70 -44.45
CA GLN A 708 -25.94 -2.79 -44.59
C GLN A 708 -25.36 -3.95 -43.78
N ARG A 709 -25.71 -4.08 -42.49
CA ARG A 709 -25.21 -5.19 -41.64
C ARG A 709 -25.58 -6.55 -42.22
N VAL A 710 -26.81 -6.76 -42.67
CA VAL A 710 -27.24 -8.01 -43.31
C VAL A 710 -26.50 -8.26 -44.63
N GLN A 711 -26.30 -7.22 -45.46
CA GLN A 711 -25.55 -7.34 -46.72
C GLN A 711 -24.06 -7.63 -46.50
N GLN A 712 -23.46 -7.03 -45.47
CA GLN A 712 -22.08 -7.26 -45.03
C GLN A 712 -21.91 -8.69 -44.48
N GLN A 713 -22.90 -9.20 -43.73
CA GLN A 713 -22.93 -10.57 -43.23
C GLN A 713 -23.12 -11.61 -44.36
N GLN A 714 -23.85 -11.29 -45.43
CA GLN A 714 -23.91 -12.13 -46.63
C GLN A 714 -22.58 -12.15 -47.42
N GLN A 715 -21.91 -11.00 -47.55
CA GLN A 715 -20.57 -10.95 -48.14
C GLN A 715 -19.55 -11.75 -47.31
N PHE A 716 -19.64 -11.68 -45.98
CA PHE A 716 -18.82 -12.47 -45.05
C PHE A 716 -19.03 -13.99 -45.24
N GLN A 717 -20.26 -14.46 -45.42
CA GLN A 717 -20.54 -15.88 -45.70
C GLN A 717 -19.95 -16.32 -47.05
N GLN A 718 -20.13 -15.54 -48.12
CA GLN A 718 -19.56 -15.85 -49.44
C GLN A 718 -18.01 -15.84 -49.42
N PHE A 719 -17.40 -14.96 -48.64
CA PHE A 719 -15.95 -14.93 -48.45
C PHE A 719 -15.44 -16.14 -47.64
N ARG A 720 -16.23 -16.64 -46.67
CA ARG A 720 -15.91 -17.82 -45.87
C ARG A 720 -15.88 -19.11 -46.71
N GLU A 721 -16.77 -19.22 -47.69
CA GLU A 721 -16.82 -20.37 -48.62
C GLU A 721 -15.65 -20.37 -49.63
N GLN A 722 -15.14 -19.20 -50.04
CA GLN A 722 -14.04 -19.12 -51.01
C GLN A 722 -12.65 -19.42 -50.42
N ASN A 723 -12.44 -19.20 -49.12
CA ASN A 723 -11.08 -19.20 -48.54
C ASN A 723 -10.67 -20.49 -47.80
N GLN A 724 -11.52 -21.51 -47.68
CA GLN A 724 -11.13 -22.82 -47.11
C GLN A 724 -10.23 -23.67 -48.04
N GLY A 725 -9.64 -23.08 -49.09
CA GLY A 725 -8.98 -23.79 -50.20
C GLY A 725 -7.51 -23.48 -50.45
N GLN A 726 -6.82 -22.69 -49.61
CA GLN A 726 -5.39 -22.40 -49.79
C GLN A 726 -4.72 -21.76 -48.56
N ASN A 727 -3.80 -22.49 -47.90
CA ASN A 727 -2.35 -22.20 -47.92
C ASN A 727 -1.61 -22.92 -46.80
N ASN A 728 -0.43 -23.46 -47.11
CA ASN A 728 0.46 -24.09 -46.14
C ASN A 728 1.89 -24.13 -46.72
N ARG A 729 2.74 -23.11 -46.46
CA ARG A 729 4.21 -23.13 -46.59
C ARG A 729 4.89 -21.79 -46.28
N GLU A 730 6.05 -21.90 -45.61
CA GLU A 730 7.25 -21.03 -45.74
C GLU A 730 7.14 -19.56 -45.25
N GLN A 731 8.18 -18.91 -44.73
CA GLN A 731 9.52 -19.35 -44.26
C GLN A 731 10.03 -18.33 -43.19
N GLY A 732 10.99 -18.73 -42.35
CA GLY A 732 11.58 -17.85 -41.32
C GLY A 732 12.91 -17.21 -41.72
N GLY A 733 13.36 -16.20 -40.97
CA GLY A 733 14.69 -15.60 -41.10
C GLY A 733 15.03 -14.64 -39.96
N GLN A 734 16.27 -14.71 -39.44
CA GLN A 734 16.82 -13.80 -38.43
C GLN A 734 17.79 -12.79 -39.07
N PRO A 735 17.82 -11.52 -38.62
CA PRO A 735 18.92 -10.59 -38.88
C PRO A 735 20.03 -10.73 -37.82
N ASN A 736 21.19 -10.11 -38.06
CA ASN A 736 22.40 -10.21 -37.23
C ASN A 736 22.86 -8.82 -36.77
N GLU A 737 23.53 -8.73 -35.61
CA GLU A 737 23.93 -7.47 -34.95
C GLU A 737 25.21 -6.84 -35.52
N ALA A 738 25.38 -5.51 -35.40
CA ALA A 738 26.67 -4.86 -35.07
C ALA A 738 26.62 -3.32 -34.93
N ARG A 739 27.43 -2.81 -33.98
CA ARG A 739 28.07 -1.46 -33.89
C ARG A 739 27.25 -0.21 -33.49
N THR A 740 27.73 0.42 -32.41
CA THR A 740 27.53 1.83 -32.04
C THR A 740 28.81 2.46 -31.48
N GLU A 741 29.52 3.26 -32.29
CA GLU A 741 30.67 4.10 -31.85
C GLU A 741 30.67 5.46 -32.59
N ASN A 742 29.76 6.41 -32.26
CA ASN A 742 29.88 7.81 -32.74
C ASN A 742 29.02 8.89 -32.03
N SER A 743 28.76 8.77 -30.71
CA SER A 743 27.89 9.75 -30.00
C SER A 743 28.34 11.21 -30.15
N GLY A 744 29.64 11.49 -30.00
CA GLY A 744 30.18 12.86 -29.94
C GLY A 744 30.05 13.73 -31.21
N ARG A 745 29.64 13.17 -32.36
CA ARG A 745 29.41 13.95 -33.60
C ARG A 745 27.94 14.20 -33.93
N ALA A 746 27.01 13.47 -33.30
CA ALA A 746 25.58 13.63 -33.58
C ALA A 746 25.05 15.01 -33.12
N ILE A 747 25.43 15.42 -31.90
CA ILE A 747 24.88 16.62 -31.23
C ILE A 747 25.23 17.91 -31.98
N GLU A 748 26.46 18.05 -32.48
CA GLU A 748 26.90 19.23 -33.24
C GLU A 748 26.18 19.36 -34.59
N ASN A 749 25.88 18.23 -35.25
CA ASN A 749 25.09 18.20 -36.49
C ASN A 749 23.61 18.54 -36.20
N GLN A 750 23.03 17.91 -35.18
CA GLN A 750 21.63 18.13 -34.78
C GLN A 750 21.37 19.61 -34.43
N ARG A 751 22.33 20.28 -33.77
CA ARG A 751 22.30 21.73 -33.53
C ARG A 751 22.22 22.56 -34.81
N GLN A 752 22.97 22.17 -35.86
CA GLN A 752 22.98 22.88 -37.14
C GLN A 752 21.72 22.61 -37.97
N GLU A 753 21.16 21.41 -37.89
CA GLU A 753 19.96 21.01 -38.64
C GLU A 753 18.69 21.61 -38.03
N SER A 754 18.49 21.52 -36.70
CA SER A 754 17.34 22.14 -36.02
C SER A 754 17.31 23.67 -36.17
N GLY A 755 18.47 24.32 -36.10
CA GLY A 755 18.58 25.78 -36.33
C GLY A 755 18.18 26.18 -37.76
N ARG A 756 18.71 25.47 -38.77
CA ARG A 756 18.37 25.71 -40.18
C ARG A 756 16.89 25.45 -40.47
N SER A 757 16.30 24.40 -39.89
CA SER A 757 14.88 24.09 -40.08
C SER A 757 13.97 25.23 -39.62
N LEU A 758 14.25 25.85 -38.47
CA LEU A 758 13.44 26.98 -37.95
C LEU A 758 13.61 28.25 -38.81
N GLU A 759 14.81 28.55 -39.30
CA GLU A 759 15.04 29.71 -40.16
C GLU A 759 14.51 29.51 -41.58
N GLN A 760 14.51 28.29 -42.13
CA GLN A 760 13.80 27.96 -43.36
C GLN A 760 12.27 28.13 -43.20
N LEU A 761 11.68 27.58 -42.13
CA LEU A 761 10.25 27.73 -41.86
C LEU A 761 9.83 29.21 -41.71
N ARG A 762 10.68 30.05 -41.11
CA ARG A 762 10.47 31.51 -40.99
C ARG A 762 10.44 32.20 -42.35
N GLU A 763 11.35 31.85 -43.27
CA GLU A 763 11.38 32.46 -44.61
C GLU A 763 10.27 31.90 -45.53
N ASP A 764 9.94 30.62 -45.45
CA ASP A 764 8.83 30.04 -46.21
C ASP A 764 7.48 30.67 -45.81
N LEU A 765 7.26 30.94 -44.52
CA LEU A 765 6.06 31.63 -44.04
C LEU A 765 6.03 33.11 -44.45
N LYS A 766 7.17 33.80 -44.53
CA LYS A 766 7.27 35.15 -45.10
C LYS A 766 6.94 35.18 -46.60
N GLN A 767 7.44 34.21 -47.36
CA GLN A 767 7.24 34.15 -48.82
C GLN A 767 5.81 33.75 -49.21
N ASN A 768 5.14 32.91 -48.41
CA ASN A 768 3.77 32.43 -48.70
C ASN A 768 2.65 33.23 -48.01
N SER A 769 2.98 34.26 -47.21
CA SER A 769 1.96 35.10 -46.57
C SER A 769 1.32 36.10 -47.54
N PRO A 770 -0.02 36.24 -47.57
CA PRO A 770 -0.69 37.27 -48.37
C PRO A 770 -0.21 38.68 -48.04
N SER A 771 0.02 39.49 -49.07
CA SER A 771 0.64 40.83 -48.97
C SER A 771 -0.18 41.80 -48.12
N GLY A 772 0.18 41.91 -46.84
CA GLY A 772 -0.46 42.79 -45.85
C GLY A 772 -0.44 42.24 -44.42
N THR A 773 -0.36 40.93 -44.25
CA THR A 773 -0.38 40.29 -42.92
C THR A 773 0.98 40.38 -42.23
N LYS A 774 1.03 41.01 -41.04
CA LYS A 774 2.21 40.92 -40.17
C LYS A 774 2.20 39.58 -39.43
N ILE A 775 3.17 38.72 -39.71
CA ILE A 775 3.42 37.50 -38.93
C ILE A 775 3.89 37.92 -37.53
N ASN A 776 3.38 37.26 -36.49
CA ASN A 776 3.94 37.40 -35.15
C ASN A 776 5.25 36.62 -35.06
N GLU A 777 6.38 37.30 -34.90
CA GLU A 777 7.70 36.65 -34.85
C GLU A 777 8.02 36.06 -33.46
N GLN A 778 7.28 36.43 -32.40
CA GLN A 778 7.59 36.02 -31.03
C GLN A 778 7.67 34.50 -30.81
N PRO A 779 6.76 33.65 -31.37
CA PRO A 779 6.86 32.20 -31.23
C PRO A 779 8.15 31.59 -31.81
N PHE A 780 8.76 32.23 -32.82
CA PHE A 780 10.02 31.75 -33.41
C PHE A 780 11.22 32.04 -32.51
N GLU A 781 11.25 33.22 -31.88
CA GLU A 781 12.30 33.57 -30.92
C GLU A 781 12.16 32.77 -29.62
N ASP A 782 10.94 32.47 -29.17
CA ASP A 782 10.71 31.63 -27.99
C ASP A 782 11.01 30.14 -28.26
N ALA A 783 10.72 29.62 -29.47
CA ALA A 783 11.17 28.29 -29.91
C ALA A 783 12.70 28.21 -30.01
N LYS A 784 13.35 29.23 -30.56
CA LYS A 784 14.83 29.33 -30.63
C LYS A 784 15.46 29.27 -29.24
N ARG A 785 14.93 30.05 -28.28
CA ARG A 785 15.34 30.01 -26.87
C ARG A 785 15.10 28.66 -26.20
N ALA A 786 14.13 27.87 -26.63
CA ALA A 786 13.92 26.51 -26.11
C ALA A 786 15.05 25.57 -26.58
N VAL A 787 15.37 25.59 -27.88
CA VAL A 787 16.48 24.80 -28.46
C VAL A 787 17.83 25.20 -27.86
N GLU A 788 18.07 26.50 -27.66
CA GLU A 788 19.30 27.01 -27.03
C GLU A 788 19.46 26.51 -25.59
N ARG A 789 18.40 26.59 -24.76
CA ARG A 789 18.41 26.06 -23.37
C ARG A 789 18.59 24.54 -23.31
N GLN A 790 17.98 23.78 -24.24
CA GLN A 790 18.16 22.33 -24.32
C GLN A 790 19.62 21.95 -24.65
N ALA A 791 20.27 22.72 -25.54
CA ALA A 791 21.68 22.52 -25.86
C ALA A 791 22.62 22.87 -24.69
N GLU A 792 22.32 23.90 -23.90
CA GLU A 792 23.08 24.24 -22.69
C GLU A 792 22.97 23.16 -21.62
N PHE A 793 21.77 22.62 -21.38
CA PHE A 793 21.53 21.53 -20.44
C PHE A 793 22.32 20.25 -20.81
N LEU A 794 22.27 19.84 -22.09
CA LEU A 794 23.03 18.68 -22.59
C LEU A 794 24.55 18.89 -22.49
N LYS A 795 25.04 20.12 -22.73
CA LYS A 795 26.44 20.48 -22.51
C LYS A 795 26.83 20.36 -21.04
N GLN A 796 26.00 20.84 -20.12
CA GLN A 796 26.27 20.80 -18.68
C GLN A 796 26.34 19.34 -18.17
N GLN A 797 25.44 18.45 -18.60
CA GLN A 797 25.56 17.02 -18.27
C GLN A 797 26.88 16.41 -18.77
N GLN A 798 27.31 16.73 -19.99
CA GLN A 798 28.56 16.20 -20.55
C GLN A 798 29.82 16.78 -19.87
N GLU A 799 29.75 18.00 -19.35
CA GLU A 799 30.81 18.57 -18.52
C GLU A 799 30.86 17.91 -17.14
N ASN A 800 29.71 17.70 -16.47
CA ASN A 800 29.64 16.95 -15.21
C ASN A 800 30.22 15.53 -15.34
N GLN A 801 29.84 14.77 -16.38
CA GLN A 801 30.38 13.43 -16.66
C GLN A 801 31.92 13.44 -16.85
N ARG A 802 32.46 14.50 -17.48
CA ARG A 802 33.92 14.67 -17.63
C ARG A 802 34.62 15.03 -16.32
N GLU A 803 33.93 15.63 -15.36
CA GLU A 803 34.50 15.89 -14.03
C GLU A 803 34.50 14.63 -13.17
N SER A 804 33.43 13.81 -13.21
CA SER A 804 33.42 12.47 -12.60
C SER A 804 34.58 11.59 -13.11
N GLN A 805 34.75 11.48 -14.43
CA GLN A 805 35.84 10.71 -15.04
C GLN A 805 37.24 11.24 -14.71
N LYS A 806 37.39 12.55 -14.43
CA LYS A 806 38.67 13.13 -13.94
C LYS A 806 38.92 12.76 -12.49
N GLN A 807 37.89 12.73 -11.64
CA GLN A 807 38.02 12.32 -10.24
C GLN A 807 38.41 10.84 -10.15
N GLU A 808 37.76 9.95 -10.91
CA GLU A 808 38.15 8.53 -11.00
C GLU A 808 39.62 8.35 -11.43
N GLN A 809 40.09 9.13 -12.41
CA GLN A 809 41.49 9.09 -12.87
C GLN A 809 42.49 9.63 -11.84
N GLN A 810 42.07 10.45 -10.87
CA GLN A 810 42.94 10.90 -9.77
C GLN A 810 43.11 9.86 -8.65
N PHE A 811 42.27 8.83 -8.59
CA PHE A 811 42.32 7.79 -7.54
C PHE A 811 42.96 6.45 -7.98
N GLN A 812 43.52 6.36 -9.19
CA GLN A 812 44.29 5.17 -9.59
C GLN A 812 45.67 5.15 -8.88
N PRO A 813 45.97 4.14 -8.02
CA PRO A 813 47.27 4.04 -7.37
C PRO A 813 48.37 3.70 -8.39
N PRO A 814 49.61 4.17 -8.20
CA PRO A 814 50.71 3.92 -9.13
C PRO A 814 51.01 2.42 -9.22
N SER A 815 51.08 1.91 -10.45
CA SER A 815 51.27 0.49 -10.74
C SER A 815 52.62 -0.02 -10.24
N GLN A 816 52.59 -0.98 -9.31
CA GLN A 816 53.80 -1.58 -8.73
C GLN A 816 54.58 -2.34 -9.80
N ASN A 817 55.81 -1.92 -10.05
CA ASN A 817 56.69 -2.58 -11.01
C ASN A 817 58.05 -2.86 -10.36
N SER A 818 58.46 -4.13 -10.38
CA SER A 818 59.77 -4.67 -9.97
C SER A 818 60.36 -4.21 -8.63
N PHE A 819 60.28 -5.08 -7.61
CA PHE A 819 61.30 -5.14 -6.54
C PHE A 819 61.82 -6.56 -6.39
N GLN A 820 63.14 -6.73 -6.38
CA GLN A 820 63.80 -8.02 -6.17
C GLN A 820 64.22 -8.15 -4.68
N PRO A 821 64.05 -9.32 -4.04
CA PRO A 821 64.55 -9.55 -2.70
C PRO A 821 66.09 -9.79 -2.71
N PRO A 822 66.87 -9.10 -1.86
CA PRO A 822 68.31 -9.35 -1.72
C PRO A 822 68.61 -10.65 -0.94
N ARG A 823 69.86 -11.13 -1.05
CA ARG A 823 70.35 -12.38 -0.44
C ARG A 823 70.91 -12.21 0.98
N THR A 824 71.06 -13.35 1.64
CA THR A 824 71.43 -13.58 3.05
C THR A 824 72.93 -13.43 3.38
N GLU A 825 73.23 -12.89 4.57
CA GLU A 825 74.38 -13.19 5.45
C GLU A 825 73.84 -13.25 6.90
N GLN A 826 74.04 -14.29 7.71
CA GLN A 826 75.21 -14.56 8.60
C GLN A 826 75.52 -13.40 9.56
N GLN A 827 75.69 -13.54 10.89
CA GLN A 827 76.01 -14.66 11.82
C GLN A 827 75.31 -14.40 13.21
N GLN A 828 75.34 -15.21 14.29
CA GLN A 828 76.35 -16.09 14.92
C GLN A 828 75.69 -17.04 15.98
N GLN A 829 76.40 -18.04 16.53
CA GLN A 829 75.98 -18.91 17.67
C GLN A 829 76.87 -18.68 18.93
N PRO A 830 76.51 -19.15 20.15
CA PRO A 830 76.77 -20.55 20.61
C PRO A 830 75.51 -21.26 21.21
N GLN A 831 75.29 -22.58 21.05
CA GLN A 831 75.73 -23.72 21.90
C GLN A 831 75.30 -23.65 23.39
N SER A 832 74.75 -24.67 24.07
CA SER A 832 74.33 -26.07 23.73
C SER A 832 73.33 -26.59 24.82
N PHE A 833 73.04 -27.87 25.21
CA PHE A 833 73.65 -29.21 25.09
C PHE A 833 72.65 -30.37 25.48
N THR A 834 72.91 -31.62 25.05
CA THR A 834 72.38 -32.94 25.54
C THR A 834 70.92 -33.43 25.32
N GLN A 835 70.79 -34.78 25.40
CA GLN A 835 69.69 -35.68 24.98
C GLN A 835 69.07 -36.47 26.17
N PRO A 836 68.04 -37.36 25.99
CA PRO A 836 67.10 -37.78 27.04
C PRO A 836 67.28 -39.19 27.65
N GLN A 837 66.47 -39.54 28.67
CA GLN A 837 66.28 -40.93 29.17
C GLN A 837 64.89 -41.23 29.81
N GLU A 838 64.11 -42.08 29.14
CA GLU A 838 63.41 -43.33 29.58
C GLU A 838 62.65 -43.57 30.93
N PHE A 839 61.61 -44.43 30.84
CA PHE A 839 60.88 -45.22 31.87
C PHE A 839 60.01 -44.47 32.93
N LYS A 840 58.83 -44.96 33.41
CA LYS A 840 58.29 -46.33 33.56
C LYS A 840 56.72 -46.37 33.70
N GLN A 841 56.10 -47.56 33.61
CA GLN A 841 54.67 -47.83 33.97
C GLN A 841 54.49 -48.12 35.49
N PRO A 842 53.23 -48.22 36.02
CA PRO A 842 52.68 -49.57 36.29
C PRO A 842 51.14 -49.80 36.14
N GLU A 843 50.83 -51.05 35.80
CA GLU A 843 49.70 -51.96 36.11
C GLU A 843 48.35 -51.50 36.75
N ASN A 844 47.26 -51.60 35.96
CA ASN A 844 46.20 -52.64 36.01
C ASN A 844 45.47 -53.03 37.34
N SER A 845 44.14 -52.82 37.40
CA SER A 845 43.16 -53.80 37.95
C SER A 845 41.69 -53.46 37.59
N GLY A 846 40.87 -54.47 37.24
CA GLY A 846 39.40 -54.37 37.03
C GLY A 846 38.55 -54.55 38.32
N PRO A 847 37.21 -54.80 38.25
CA PRO A 847 36.60 -55.81 37.36
C PRO A 847 35.25 -55.42 36.68
N SER A 848 34.77 -56.30 35.80
CA SER A 848 33.46 -56.23 35.12
C SER A 848 32.27 -56.56 36.04
N PHE A 849 31.06 -56.11 35.69
CA PHE A 849 29.84 -56.85 36.04
C PHE A 849 28.78 -56.93 34.93
N ASN A 850 28.22 -58.13 34.86
CA ASN A 850 27.34 -58.75 33.88
C ASN A 850 25.95 -58.09 33.71
N SER A 851 25.34 -58.25 32.53
CA SER A 851 23.96 -57.81 32.21
C SER A 851 22.96 -58.97 32.23
N GLY A 852 21.89 -58.89 33.04
CA GLY A 852 20.80 -59.88 33.08
C GLY A 852 19.56 -59.37 33.84
N PRO A 853 18.33 -59.90 33.59
CA PRO A 853 17.10 -59.11 33.79
C PRO A 853 16.19 -59.51 34.97
N SER A 854 15.54 -58.49 35.56
CA SER A 854 14.33 -58.52 36.40
C SER A 854 13.94 -57.04 36.68
N SER A 855 12.72 -56.49 36.72
CA SER A 855 11.29 -56.85 36.58
C SER A 855 10.51 -56.13 37.72
N GLY A 856 9.33 -55.55 37.41
CA GLY A 856 8.39 -54.95 38.38
C GLY A 856 8.63 -53.49 38.79
N GLY A 857 7.59 -52.64 38.74
CA GLY A 857 7.70 -51.25 39.25
C GLY A 857 6.69 -50.20 38.71
N SER A 858 5.42 -50.53 38.49
CA SER A 858 4.41 -49.56 38.00
C SER A 858 3.90 -48.62 39.10
N GLY A 859 4.13 -47.31 38.98
CA GLY A 859 3.62 -46.28 39.89
C GLY A 859 2.54 -45.40 39.25
N SER A 860 1.26 -45.65 39.56
CA SER A 860 0.12 -44.83 39.14
C SER A 860 -0.35 -43.91 40.26
N PHE A 861 -0.50 -42.61 40.00
CA PHE A 861 -1.17 -41.68 40.91
C PHE A 861 -2.69 -41.65 40.65
N SER A 862 -3.49 -41.72 41.73
CA SER A 862 -4.96 -41.74 41.68
C SER A 862 -5.58 -40.56 42.45
N PRO A 863 -6.75 -40.03 42.03
CA PRO A 863 -7.38 -38.87 42.65
C PRO A 863 -8.38 -39.19 43.78
N PRO A 864 -8.60 -38.25 44.72
CA PRO A 864 -9.74 -38.22 45.64
C PRO A 864 -10.76 -37.09 45.25
N PRO A 865 -12.00 -37.02 45.81
CA PRO A 865 -13.15 -37.45 45.00
C PRO A 865 -14.33 -36.46 44.94
N SER A 866 -15.33 -36.81 44.12
CA SER A 866 -16.55 -36.03 43.85
C SER A 866 -17.72 -36.35 44.80
N GLY A 867 -18.47 -35.33 45.24
CA GLY A 867 -19.80 -35.44 45.85
C GLY A 867 -20.15 -34.22 46.73
N GLY A 868 -21.36 -33.67 46.71
CA GLY A 868 -22.56 -33.99 45.91
C GLY A 868 -23.68 -32.95 46.08
N ASN A 869 -24.84 -33.18 45.45
CA ASN A 869 -25.98 -32.23 45.43
C ASN A 869 -26.56 -31.91 46.83
N PHE A 870 -26.99 -30.66 47.02
CA PHE A 870 -28.27 -30.33 47.67
C PHE A 870 -28.88 -29.03 47.10
N SER A 871 -30.11 -28.69 47.49
CA SER A 871 -31.02 -27.84 46.69
C SER A 871 -31.57 -26.61 47.43
N SER A 872 -32.01 -25.62 46.63
CA SER A 872 -32.97 -24.53 46.95
C SER A 872 -32.56 -23.40 47.92
N GLY A 873 -32.94 -22.16 47.59
CA GLY A 873 -32.77 -20.98 48.45
C GLY A 873 -32.68 -19.65 47.70
N GLY A 874 -33.79 -19.18 47.10
CA GLY A 874 -33.76 -18.00 46.21
C GLY A 874 -33.72 -16.63 46.91
N GLY A 875 -33.58 -15.57 46.11
CA GLY A 875 -34.23 -14.28 46.42
C GLY A 875 -33.40 -12.98 46.37
N GLY A 876 -33.14 -12.46 45.16
CA GLY A 876 -33.23 -11.03 44.83
C GLY A 876 -32.17 -10.03 45.36
N GLY A 877 -32.06 -8.89 44.67
CA GLY A 877 -31.37 -7.69 45.16
C GLY A 877 -30.31 -7.12 44.20
N ASN A 878 -30.73 -6.34 43.19
CA ASN A 878 -29.81 -5.42 42.53
C ASN A 878 -29.47 -4.26 43.48
N THR A 879 -28.19 -4.00 43.72
CA THR A 879 -27.70 -2.78 44.36
C THR A 879 -26.55 -2.18 43.54
N PRO A 880 -26.58 -0.87 43.21
CA PRO A 880 -25.48 -0.22 42.49
C PRO A 880 -24.29 0.09 43.42
N PRO A 881 -23.08 0.29 42.87
CA PRO A 881 -21.91 0.70 43.65
C PRO A 881 -22.06 2.13 44.22
N PRO A 882 -21.39 2.46 45.33
CA PRO A 882 -21.48 3.76 45.98
C PRO A 882 -20.70 4.86 45.22
N PRO A 883 -21.13 6.14 45.29
CA PRO A 883 -20.41 7.25 44.68
C PRO A 883 -19.14 7.64 45.47
N PRO A 884 -18.16 8.29 44.82
CA PRO A 884 -16.95 8.79 45.49
C PRO A 884 -17.24 9.97 46.44
N PRO A 885 -16.40 10.17 47.48
CA PRO A 885 -16.67 11.16 48.52
C PRO A 885 -16.44 12.61 48.05
N SER A 886 -17.46 13.46 48.23
CA SER A 886 -17.41 14.89 47.94
C SER A 886 -16.59 15.66 48.99
N GLY A 887 -15.40 16.14 48.62
CA GLY A 887 -14.60 17.04 49.44
C GLY A 887 -15.08 18.49 49.37
N GLY A 888 -15.79 18.97 50.40
CA GLY A 888 -16.18 20.37 50.52
C GLY A 888 -14.99 21.27 50.87
N GLY A 889 -14.85 22.41 50.17
CA GLY A 889 -13.75 23.36 50.38
C GLY A 889 -13.99 24.36 51.53
N SER A 890 -12.97 25.20 51.80
CA SER A 890 -13.10 26.45 52.58
C SER A 890 -11.95 27.40 52.27
N SER A 891 -12.22 28.71 52.36
CA SER A 891 -11.32 29.80 51.97
C SER A 891 -10.38 30.26 53.09
N SER A 892 -9.23 30.83 52.72
CA SER A 892 -8.55 31.89 53.49
C SER A 892 -7.55 32.66 52.61
N GLY A 893 -7.26 33.91 52.99
CA GLY A 893 -6.55 34.90 52.17
C GLY A 893 -5.01 34.93 52.29
N PRO A 894 -4.35 35.90 51.65
CA PRO A 894 -2.90 35.88 51.39
C PRO A 894 -2.03 36.53 52.48
N GLY A 895 -0.76 36.12 52.52
CA GLY A 895 0.32 36.78 53.26
C GLY A 895 1.68 36.46 52.63
N PRO A 896 2.62 37.42 52.50
CA PRO A 896 3.88 37.21 51.80
C PRO A 896 4.97 36.58 52.69
N SER A 897 5.91 35.84 52.09
CA SER A 897 7.11 35.36 52.75
C SER A 897 8.34 35.52 51.84
N SER A 898 9.40 36.11 52.38
CA SER A 898 10.69 36.28 51.72
C SER A 898 11.65 35.16 52.13
N GLY A 899 12.27 34.50 51.15
CA GLY A 899 13.32 33.50 51.36
C GLY A 899 14.35 33.57 50.24
N GLY A 900 15.62 33.79 50.59
CA GLY A 900 16.70 33.92 49.60
C GLY A 900 17.26 32.56 49.17
N GLY A 901 17.46 32.37 47.87
CA GLY A 901 18.16 31.20 47.33
C GLY A 901 19.68 31.37 47.38
N THR A 902 20.39 30.40 47.93
CA THR A 902 21.84 30.25 47.76
C THR A 902 22.16 29.59 46.40
N PRO A 903 23.24 30.01 45.70
CA PRO A 903 23.62 29.40 44.43
C PRO A 903 24.23 28.00 44.62
N PRO A 904 24.13 27.09 43.63
CA PRO A 904 24.74 25.76 43.65
C PRO A 904 26.27 25.83 43.47
N PRO A 905 27.02 24.80 43.92
CA PRO A 905 28.47 24.73 43.75
C PRO A 905 28.87 24.37 42.30
N PRO A 906 30.08 24.75 41.85
CA PRO A 906 30.61 24.38 40.54
C PRO A 906 31.01 22.89 40.47
N PRO A 907 31.03 22.29 39.26
CA PRO A 907 31.40 20.89 39.07
C PRO A 907 32.90 20.61 39.31
N PRO A 908 33.26 19.36 39.67
CA PRO A 908 34.65 18.94 39.87
C PRO A 908 35.42 18.78 38.55
N GLN A 909 36.75 18.72 38.67
CA GLN A 909 37.71 18.37 37.62
C GLN A 909 38.04 16.88 37.65
#